data_AF-A0A2U3EE06-F1
#
_entry.id   AF-A0A2U3EE06-F1
#
_cell.length_a   1.000
_cell.length_b   1.000
_cell.length_c   1.000
_cell.angle_alpha   90.00
_cell.angle_beta   90.00
_cell.angle_gamma   90.00
#
_symmetry.space_group_name_H-M   'P 1'
#
loop_
_entity.id
_entity.type
_entity.pdbx_description
1 polymer ?
#
loop_
_entity_poly.entity_id
_entity_poly.type
_entity_poly.pdbx_seq_one_letter_code
_entity_poly.pdbx_strand_id
1 'polypeptide(L)'
;MSQEIVYIWKVERPVKEEEAIAMMRAAYHIAMQTDPKTTQILIRSHVHCTTMVGGYPKKDDPHLTVSVKTPATAAHNKHQTSHGYTAHLKSYDVLSVKPNKFKKPDSEQDWPAHMATKPREIVRGEPRPLAPQAGPSTQPSKSSRPAKRGGSGDAVEPQAKRRKVRKGTQSCWQCKHRKVRCSFTTTPSSARLATDTICDACRRRGTSCISQEFPDEALKAAQEVGDRLGRVEALVERLTSSAGFTAGGAREEAAASTVVVSDGSNGLRNERPQPAPAVATNKFLADDDSAVKHRDVSDRLAAAWPSPREMDLIQAIPATIPTLTSTSCTPPNLEPHPPSSRDALHLPSPGSHPVLIARKLLLLGWFLQGCPTQHLTHLGIDRRDAIMSHAMRTAHDAVTSQDHLVGSVEGVECLLIESLYHNHAGDLRRAWLAVRRAILIAQLLRLSSGVKETALDDDADTHSEIDPVFLWFRLMQMDRYLSLMLGLPPGSLDNSFATPTALATCTPLERMQRIQCVAAGRILQRDQADTHTDEQELKDTNEIDALLREASALMPPEWWLPPSADTDKDTTRIMDLLTHHHLVLRLHLPFLLRSPNNSKYDYNKLTAVNASREALSRFVSFRKSKSPLPYCRGIDFLAFIASATLCVAHIEAHRHCYNPLGDLSRRNAALQFLVHQRHADRALMELTLEIMDFMACGGADAIARKIATILRRLLGIEADAASGAAYRADSSRDGFSCEEREFDYYSDLAGGDGTTTLRVHIPHLGTIKIEQVDVCKSPALDLVLPANSAEVQSGIQAAPLDWPTALSLTNAAADDSPTFTNVDGSQMLLPEMGFDDVVLPDVAGSWILHVSDKNPELAYQLQRSA
;
A
#
# COMPACT_ATOMS: atom_id res chain seq x y z
N MET A 1 2.64 -20.92 -29.18
CA MET A 1 3.21 -22.15 -28.58
C MET A 1 4.57 -21.81 -27.98
N SER A 2 4.70 -21.84 -26.65
CA SER A 2 6.00 -21.67 -25.97
C SER A 2 6.87 -22.90 -26.23
N GLN A 3 8.13 -22.68 -26.60
CA GLN A 3 9.07 -23.74 -26.92
C GLN A 3 9.52 -24.42 -25.61
N GLU A 4 9.28 -25.72 -25.45
CA GLU A 4 9.61 -26.46 -24.23
C GLU A 4 11.14 -26.49 -23.99
N ILE A 5 11.57 -26.08 -22.80
CA ILE A 5 12.99 -26.06 -22.40
C ILE A 5 13.32 -27.31 -21.59
N VAL A 6 14.46 -27.93 -21.90
CA VAL A 6 15.00 -29.09 -21.18
C VAL A 6 16.23 -28.67 -20.36
N TYR A 7 16.14 -28.79 -19.03
CA TYR A 7 17.24 -28.57 -18.09
C TYR A 7 17.95 -29.90 -17.81
N ILE A 8 19.27 -29.90 -17.92
CA ILE A 8 20.13 -31.07 -17.68
C ILE A 8 21.15 -30.70 -16.62
N TRP A 9 21.12 -31.40 -15.49
CA TRP A 9 22.02 -31.15 -14.37
C TRP A 9 23.37 -31.83 -14.60
N LYS A 10 24.44 -31.04 -14.80
CA LYS A 10 25.84 -31.52 -14.85
C LYS A 10 26.57 -31.37 -13.52
N VAL A 11 25.89 -30.87 -12.51
CA VAL A 11 26.29 -30.80 -11.11
C VAL A 11 25.20 -31.42 -10.25
N GLU A 12 25.51 -31.75 -9.01
CA GLU A 12 24.52 -32.25 -8.07
C GLU A 12 23.40 -31.21 -7.88
N ARG A 13 22.15 -31.63 -8.09
CA ARG A 13 21.00 -30.76 -7.85
C ARG A 13 20.91 -30.46 -6.34
N PRO A 14 20.69 -29.20 -5.94
CA PRO A 14 20.47 -28.84 -4.55
C PRO A 14 19.35 -29.69 -3.93
N VAL A 15 19.57 -30.17 -2.70
CA VAL A 15 18.57 -30.98 -1.96
C VAL A 15 17.33 -30.15 -1.61
N LYS A 16 17.51 -28.84 -1.41
CA LYS A 16 16.40 -27.91 -1.19
C LYS A 16 15.80 -27.50 -2.53
N GLU A 17 14.51 -27.78 -2.69
CA GLU A 17 13.76 -27.50 -3.91
C GLU A 17 13.80 -26.01 -4.28
N GLU A 18 13.72 -25.11 -3.31
CA GLU A 18 13.83 -23.65 -3.52
C GLU A 18 15.16 -23.24 -4.16
N GLU A 19 16.27 -23.81 -3.69
CA GLU A 19 17.60 -23.53 -4.23
C GLU A 19 17.76 -24.13 -5.65
N ALA A 20 17.15 -25.29 -5.91
CA ALA A 20 17.13 -25.90 -7.24
C ALA A 20 16.32 -25.07 -8.25
N ILE A 21 15.12 -24.60 -7.87
CA ILE A 21 14.28 -23.73 -8.70
C ILE A 21 14.97 -22.39 -8.96
N ALA A 22 15.56 -21.77 -7.94
CA ALA A 22 16.29 -20.51 -8.09
C ALA A 22 17.47 -20.65 -9.07
N MET A 23 18.22 -21.75 -8.99
CA MET A 23 19.32 -22.00 -9.90
C MET A 23 18.84 -22.33 -11.33
N MET A 24 17.69 -22.99 -11.50
CA MET A 24 17.06 -23.18 -12.81
C MET A 24 16.59 -21.86 -13.44
N ARG A 25 16.01 -20.95 -12.65
CA ARG A 25 15.63 -19.60 -13.12
C ARG A 25 16.84 -18.79 -13.57
N ALA A 26 17.91 -18.79 -12.77
CA ALA A 26 19.17 -18.17 -13.15
C ALA A 26 19.72 -18.77 -14.45
N ALA A 27 19.74 -20.10 -14.56
CA ALA A 27 20.20 -20.78 -15.76
C ALA A 27 19.36 -20.46 -17.00
N TYR A 28 18.03 -20.36 -16.85
CA TYR A 28 17.11 -19.93 -17.89
C TYR A 28 17.41 -18.52 -18.37
N HIS A 29 17.54 -17.57 -17.44
CA HIS A 29 17.86 -16.19 -17.76
C HIS A 29 19.18 -16.07 -18.52
N ILE A 30 20.23 -16.78 -18.08
CA ILE A 30 21.53 -16.82 -18.76
C ILE A 30 21.39 -17.38 -20.18
N ALA A 31 20.61 -18.45 -20.35
CA ALA A 31 20.43 -19.10 -21.64
C ALA A 31 19.65 -18.23 -22.63
N MET A 32 18.57 -17.59 -22.20
CA MET A 32 17.78 -16.69 -23.05
C MET A 32 18.58 -15.46 -23.50
N GLN A 33 19.42 -14.90 -22.63
CA GLN A 33 20.34 -13.83 -23.00
C GLN A 33 21.51 -14.30 -23.90
N THR A 34 21.86 -15.59 -23.84
CA THR A 34 22.89 -16.17 -24.71
C THR A 34 22.37 -16.43 -26.12
N ASP A 35 21.23 -17.11 -26.23
CA ASP A 35 20.57 -17.40 -27.51
C ASP A 35 19.06 -17.65 -27.25
N PRO A 36 18.16 -16.78 -27.76
CA PRO A 36 16.71 -16.94 -27.55
C PRO A 36 16.11 -18.22 -28.15
N LYS A 37 16.81 -18.88 -29.08
CA LYS A 37 16.36 -20.15 -29.70
C LYS A 37 16.76 -21.39 -28.91
N THR A 38 17.13 -21.21 -27.64
CA THR A 38 17.58 -22.32 -26.79
C THR A 38 16.46 -23.31 -26.53
N THR A 39 16.79 -24.59 -26.61
CA THR A 39 15.89 -25.71 -26.26
C THR A 39 16.45 -26.58 -25.14
N GLN A 40 17.76 -26.55 -24.89
CA GLN A 40 18.37 -27.30 -23.80
C GLN A 40 19.39 -26.45 -23.05
N ILE A 41 19.33 -26.54 -21.72
CA ILE A 41 20.21 -25.82 -20.80
C ILE A 41 20.90 -26.84 -19.91
N LEU A 42 22.23 -26.89 -19.97
CA LEU A 42 23.04 -27.76 -19.14
C LEU A 42 23.64 -26.93 -18.01
N ILE A 43 23.24 -27.17 -16.76
CA ILE A 43 23.72 -26.43 -15.58
C ILE A 43 25.05 -27.04 -15.14
N ARG A 44 26.16 -26.30 -15.23
CA ARG A 44 27.54 -26.83 -15.11
C ARG A 44 28.26 -26.52 -13.82
N SER A 45 27.77 -25.58 -13.02
CA SER A 45 28.36 -25.24 -11.73
C SER A 45 27.26 -24.82 -10.76
N HIS A 46 27.56 -24.80 -9.46
CA HIS A 46 26.89 -23.86 -8.56
C HIS A 46 27.51 -22.47 -8.73
N VAL A 47 26.96 -21.45 -8.06
CA VAL A 47 27.61 -20.13 -8.04
C VAL A 47 28.98 -20.25 -7.36
N HIS A 48 30.03 -19.87 -8.07
CA HIS A 48 31.41 -19.94 -7.59
C HIS A 48 32.26 -18.76 -8.06
N CYS A 49 33.41 -18.53 -7.42
CA CYS A 49 34.31 -17.42 -7.72
C CYS A 49 35.59 -17.85 -8.47
N THR A 50 35.50 -18.88 -9.32
CA THR A 50 36.67 -19.45 -10.02
C THR A 50 36.34 -19.80 -11.48
N THR A 51 37.14 -19.33 -12.42
CA THR A 51 37.03 -19.66 -13.85
C THR A 51 38.29 -20.38 -14.32
N MET A 52 38.13 -21.39 -15.18
CA MET A 52 39.27 -22.12 -15.75
C MET A 52 39.79 -21.39 -16.99
N VAL A 53 41.03 -20.89 -16.93
CA VAL A 53 41.70 -20.22 -18.06
C VAL A 53 42.96 -21.02 -18.41
N GLY A 54 43.02 -21.56 -19.63
CA GLY A 54 44.17 -22.36 -20.08
C GLY A 54 44.41 -23.65 -19.26
N GLY A 55 43.39 -24.19 -18.61
CA GLY A 55 43.51 -25.39 -17.75
C GLY A 55 43.83 -25.09 -16.28
N TYR A 56 44.00 -23.83 -15.89
CA TYR A 56 44.28 -23.43 -14.51
C TYR A 56 43.13 -22.64 -13.88
N PRO A 57 42.79 -22.88 -12.60
CA PRO A 57 41.75 -22.13 -11.90
C PRO A 57 42.24 -20.71 -11.57
N LYS A 58 41.50 -19.70 -12.03
CA LYS A 58 41.72 -18.29 -11.73
C LYS A 58 40.55 -17.76 -10.91
N LYS A 59 40.83 -16.92 -9.91
CA LYS A 59 39.78 -16.22 -9.16
C LYS A 59 39.00 -15.29 -10.09
N ASP A 60 37.69 -15.33 -10.00
CA ASP A 60 36.73 -14.55 -10.80
C ASP A 60 35.56 -14.10 -9.91
N ASP A 61 34.73 -13.20 -10.41
CA ASP A 61 33.52 -12.76 -9.71
C ASP A 61 32.52 -13.93 -9.52
N PRO A 62 31.64 -13.91 -8.50
CA PRO A 62 30.66 -14.97 -8.30
C PRO A 62 29.81 -15.17 -9.55
N HIS A 63 29.76 -16.39 -10.07
CA HIS A 63 29.00 -16.67 -11.28
C HIS A 63 28.54 -18.12 -11.38
N LEU A 64 27.47 -18.31 -12.16
CA LEU A 64 26.91 -19.59 -12.56
C LEU A 64 27.32 -19.91 -14.01
N THR A 65 27.79 -21.12 -14.27
CA THR A 65 28.18 -21.55 -15.63
C THR A 65 27.11 -22.46 -16.21
N VAL A 66 26.65 -22.17 -17.43
CA VAL A 66 25.69 -22.99 -18.19
C VAL A 66 26.21 -23.29 -19.60
N SER A 67 25.81 -24.42 -20.15
CA SER A 67 25.99 -24.72 -21.57
C SER A 67 24.63 -24.72 -22.27
N VAL A 68 24.52 -23.89 -23.28
CA VAL A 68 23.31 -23.56 -24.01
C VAL A 68 23.28 -24.33 -25.32
N LYS A 69 22.14 -24.93 -25.66
CA LYS A 69 21.91 -25.60 -26.94
C LYS A 69 20.61 -25.15 -27.61
N THR A 70 20.73 -24.74 -28.86
CA THR A 70 19.59 -24.55 -29.77
C THR A 70 19.37 -25.82 -30.61
N PRO A 71 18.25 -25.94 -31.34
CA PRO A 71 18.04 -27.07 -32.25
C PRO A 71 19.20 -27.28 -33.24
N ALA A 72 19.75 -26.18 -33.76
CA ALA A 72 20.87 -26.22 -34.69
C ALA A 72 22.16 -26.71 -34.03
N THR A 73 22.48 -26.26 -32.81
CA THR A 73 23.71 -26.71 -32.14
C THR A 73 23.57 -28.13 -31.58
N ALA A 74 22.38 -28.51 -31.12
CA ALA A 74 22.07 -29.86 -30.69
C ALA A 74 22.22 -30.87 -31.84
N ALA A 75 21.71 -30.56 -33.05
CA ALA A 75 21.85 -31.41 -34.23
C ALA A 75 23.31 -31.63 -34.66
N HIS A 76 24.20 -30.67 -34.35
CA HIS A 76 25.63 -30.76 -34.67
C HIS A 76 26.49 -31.18 -33.46
N ASN A 77 25.89 -31.70 -32.38
CA ASN A 77 26.57 -32.06 -31.12
C ASN A 77 27.50 -30.95 -30.61
N LYS A 78 27.02 -29.71 -30.59
CA LYS A 78 27.73 -28.53 -30.09
C LYS A 78 26.92 -27.82 -29.02
N HIS A 79 27.63 -27.12 -28.14
CA HIS A 79 27.05 -26.21 -27.15
C HIS A 79 27.82 -24.88 -27.08
N GLN A 80 27.16 -23.86 -26.56
CA GLN A 80 27.78 -22.58 -26.22
C GLN A 80 27.81 -22.42 -24.70
N THR A 81 29.00 -22.24 -24.13
CA THR A 81 29.13 -22.02 -22.67
C THR A 81 28.97 -20.54 -22.35
N SER A 82 28.20 -20.23 -21.32
CA SER A 82 27.98 -18.86 -20.85
C SER A 82 28.12 -18.78 -19.33
N HIS A 83 28.67 -17.67 -18.85
CA HIS A 83 28.77 -17.35 -17.44
C HIS A 83 27.75 -16.26 -17.09
N GLY A 84 26.89 -16.49 -16.10
CA GLY A 84 26.02 -15.48 -15.51
C GLY A 84 26.59 -15.01 -14.17
N TYR A 85 27.03 -13.76 -14.11
CA TYR A 85 27.62 -13.17 -12.91
C TYR A 85 26.52 -12.71 -11.93
N THR A 86 26.73 -12.98 -10.64
CA THR A 86 25.79 -12.65 -9.57
C THR A 86 26.48 -11.80 -8.50
N ALA A 87 25.69 -11.09 -7.68
CA ALA A 87 26.23 -10.21 -6.64
C ALA A 87 27.02 -10.96 -5.54
N HIS A 88 26.68 -12.23 -5.29
CA HIS A 88 27.23 -13.02 -4.18
C HIS A 88 27.10 -14.53 -4.44
N LEU A 89 27.93 -15.35 -3.79
CA LEU A 89 27.92 -16.83 -3.81
C LEU A 89 26.58 -17.50 -3.43
N LYS A 90 25.61 -16.75 -2.92
CA LYS A 90 24.29 -17.23 -2.49
C LYS A 90 23.13 -16.54 -3.19
N SER A 91 23.42 -15.60 -4.10
CA SER A 91 22.42 -14.96 -4.93
C SER A 91 22.38 -15.66 -6.28
N TYR A 92 21.17 -15.88 -6.77
CA TYR A 92 20.88 -16.41 -8.10
C TYR A 92 20.42 -15.30 -9.05
N ASP A 93 20.51 -14.04 -8.63
CA ASP A 93 20.16 -12.87 -9.44
C ASP A 93 21.31 -12.58 -10.42
N VAL A 94 21.03 -12.77 -11.70
CA VAL A 94 22.03 -12.65 -12.77
C VAL A 94 22.13 -11.19 -13.19
N LEU A 95 23.23 -10.55 -12.81
CA LEU A 95 23.51 -9.13 -13.11
C LEU A 95 24.02 -8.93 -14.54
N SER A 96 24.80 -9.88 -15.05
CA SER A 96 25.32 -9.84 -16.41
C SER A 96 25.64 -11.22 -16.94
N VAL A 97 25.56 -11.39 -18.27
CA VAL A 97 25.82 -12.65 -18.97
C VAL A 97 26.97 -12.47 -19.95
N LYS A 98 27.95 -13.38 -19.88
CA LYS A 98 29.11 -13.39 -20.76
C LYS A 98 29.17 -14.73 -21.51
N PRO A 99 28.67 -14.79 -22.75
CA PRO A 99 28.76 -15.98 -23.57
C PRO A 99 30.18 -16.17 -24.11
N ASN A 100 30.62 -17.42 -24.18
CA ASN A 100 31.88 -17.75 -24.86
C ASN A 100 31.71 -17.54 -26.37
N LYS A 101 32.74 -16.97 -27.00
CA LYS A 101 32.71 -16.58 -28.42
C LYS A 101 32.63 -17.78 -29.38
N PHE A 102 33.01 -18.97 -28.92
CA PHE A 102 33.06 -20.17 -29.75
C PHE A 102 32.14 -21.28 -29.23
N LYS A 103 31.43 -21.94 -30.15
CA LYS A 103 30.63 -23.14 -29.89
C LYS A 103 31.57 -24.34 -29.88
N LYS A 104 31.55 -25.13 -28.81
CA LYS A 104 32.42 -26.31 -28.63
C LYS A 104 31.66 -27.60 -28.95
N PRO A 105 32.32 -28.64 -29.48
CA PRO A 105 31.71 -29.96 -29.59
C PRO A 105 31.40 -30.51 -28.19
N ASP A 106 30.34 -31.29 -28.08
CA ASP A 106 30.03 -32.04 -26.87
C ASP A 106 31.05 -33.16 -26.71
N SER A 107 31.96 -33.04 -25.74
CA SER A 107 32.88 -34.14 -25.39
C SER A 107 32.36 -34.91 -24.18
N GLU A 108 32.66 -36.21 -24.08
CA GLU A 108 32.39 -36.97 -22.84
C GLU A 108 33.22 -36.45 -21.65
N GLN A 109 34.34 -35.77 -21.91
CA GLN A 109 35.15 -35.06 -20.90
C GLN A 109 34.45 -33.81 -20.31
N ASP A 110 33.30 -33.38 -20.84
CA ASP A 110 32.51 -32.28 -20.30
C ASP A 110 31.60 -32.67 -19.13
N TRP A 111 31.62 -33.93 -18.69
CA TRP A 111 31.01 -34.38 -17.44
C TRP A 111 32.08 -34.54 -16.36
N PRO A 112 31.90 -33.93 -15.18
CA PRO A 112 32.77 -34.23 -14.04
C PRO A 112 32.78 -35.74 -13.75
N ALA A 113 33.96 -36.33 -13.48
CA ALA A 113 34.09 -37.78 -13.31
C ALA A 113 33.15 -38.37 -12.24
N HIS A 114 32.79 -37.60 -11.20
CA HIS A 114 31.85 -38.00 -10.15
C HIS A 114 30.36 -37.97 -10.58
N MET A 115 30.04 -37.30 -11.69
CA MET A 115 28.68 -37.26 -12.29
C MET A 115 28.55 -38.23 -13.47
N ALA A 116 29.65 -38.74 -14.02
CA ALA A 116 29.64 -39.67 -15.17
C ALA A 116 28.96 -41.01 -14.85
N THR A 117 28.94 -41.43 -13.58
CA THR A 117 28.35 -42.70 -13.11
C THR A 117 26.95 -42.55 -12.49
N LYS A 118 26.42 -41.32 -12.37
CA LYS A 118 25.09 -41.04 -11.80
C LYS A 118 24.04 -40.89 -12.92
N PRO A 119 22.78 -41.31 -12.71
CA PRO A 119 21.71 -41.09 -13.68
C PRO A 119 21.52 -39.58 -13.93
N ARG A 120 21.35 -39.21 -15.20
CA ARG A 120 21.21 -37.81 -15.63
C ARG A 120 19.86 -37.27 -15.18
N GLU A 121 19.88 -36.28 -14.31
CA GLU A 121 18.65 -35.60 -13.90
C GLU A 121 18.23 -34.59 -14.96
N ILE A 122 17.03 -34.79 -15.51
CA ILE A 122 16.46 -34.00 -16.61
C ILE A 122 15.12 -33.45 -16.16
N VAL A 123 14.95 -32.12 -16.24
CA VAL A 123 13.69 -31.44 -15.93
C VAL A 123 13.19 -30.74 -17.19
N ARG A 124 11.90 -30.87 -17.51
CA ARG A 124 11.28 -30.28 -18.70
C ARG A 124 10.24 -29.24 -18.32
N GLY A 125 10.09 -28.21 -19.14
CA GLY A 125 9.11 -27.13 -18.95
C GLY A 125 9.70 -25.90 -18.26
N GLU A 126 8.89 -24.85 -18.11
CA GLU A 126 9.31 -23.64 -17.39
C GLU A 126 9.64 -23.94 -15.92
N PRO A 127 10.55 -23.19 -15.28
CA PRO A 127 10.87 -23.34 -13.86
C PRO A 127 9.71 -22.84 -12.98
N ARG A 128 8.61 -23.60 -12.98
CA ARG A 128 7.46 -23.45 -12.09
C ARG A 128 7.70 -24.24 -10.80
N PRO A 129 7.17 -23.78 -9.65
CA PRO A 129 7.23 -24.55 -8.42
C PRO A 129 6.53 -25.89 -8.62
N LEU A 130 7.20 -27.01 -8.33
CA LEU A 130 6.53 -28.31 -8.23
C LEU A 130 5.57 -28.25 -7.03
N ALA A 131 4.28 -28.53 -7.27
CA ALA A 131 3.30 -28.68 -6.21
C ALA A 131 3.69 -29.82 -5.25
N PRO A 132 3.44 -29.69 -3.93
CA PRO A 132 3.81 -30.73 -2.98
C PRO A 132 2.97 -31.99 -3.23
N GLN A 133 3.62 -33.10 -3.55
CA GLN A 133 2.96 -34.41 -3.59
C GLN A 133 2.70 -34.92 -2.16
N ALA A 134 1.50 -35.45 -1.97
CA ALA A 134 1.04 -36.13 -0.77
C ALA A 134 1.91 -37.38 -0.45
N GLY A 135 2.10 -37.66 0.84
CA GLY A 135 3.01 -38.71 1.36
C GLY A 135 2.57 -40.16 1.09
N PRO A 136 3.31 -41.16 1.65
CA PRO A 136 2.77 -41.81 2.86
C PRO A 136 3.78 -42.39 3.89
N SER A 137 3.23 -42.69 5.08
CA SER A 137 3.54 -43.80 6.02
C SER A 137 4.47 -43.60 7.25
N THR A 138 3.80 -43.41 8.40
CA THR A 138 3.93 -43.98 9.78
C THR A 138 5.22 -44.62 10.36
N GLN A 139 5.65 -44.01 11.50
CA GLN A 139 6.04 -44.56 12.85
C GLN A 139 7.40 -45.28 13.11
N PRO A 140 7.89 -45.44 14.38
CA PRO A 140 7.80 -44.56 15.59
C PRO A 140 9.06 -44.53 16.53
N SER A 141 9.04 -43.58 17.48
CA SER A 141 9.55 -43.62 18.88
C SER A 141 11.07 -43.66 19.20
N LYS A 142 11.49 -42.77 20.13
CA LYS A 142 11.89 -43.16 21.50
C LYS A 142 12.04 -41.97 22.45
N SER A 143 11.42 -42.18 23.62
CA SER A 143 11.38 -41.43 24.86
C SER A 143 12.72 -41.30 25.60
N SER A 144 12.91 -40.23 26.39
CA SER A 144 12.85 -40.30 27.88
C SER A 144 13.49 -39.07 28.57
N ARG A 145 12.62 -38.32 29.31
CA ARG A 145 12.73 -37.68 30.66
C ARG A 145 14.03 -37.82 31.50
N PRO A 146 14.19 -37.09 32.66
CA PRO A 146 13.58 -35.85 33.16
C PRO A 146 14.57 -34.91 33.95
N ALA A 147 14.01 -33.84 34.51
CA ALA A 147 14.62 -32.80 35.36
C ALA A 147 15.09 -33.24 36.78
N LYS A 148 15.96 -32.43 37.40
CA LYS A 148 16.10 -32.31 38.87
C LYS A 148 16.42 -30.86 39.32
N ARG A 149 15.71 -30.45 40.37
CA ARG A 149 15.91 -29.26 41.23
C ARG A 149 17.11 -29.44 42.18
N GLY A 150 17.67 -28.34 42.67
CA GLY A 150 18.52 -28.29 43.88
C GLY A 150 18.89 -26.84 44.25
N GLY A 151 18.68 -26.45 45.50
CA GLY A 151 19.00 -25.14 46.07
C GLY A 151 20.25 -25.13 46.97
N SER A 152 20.73 -23.89 47.19
CA SER A 152 21.51 -23.28 48.29
C SER A 152 22.67 -24.03 49.01
N GLY A 153 23.84 -23.37 49.07
CA GLY A 153 24.81 -23.48 50.17
C GLY A 153 26.31 -23.35 49.81
N ASP A 154 26.84 -22.13 49.91
CA ASP A 154 28.21 -21.65 50.25
C ASP A 154 29.49 -22.01 49.45
N ALA A 155 29.95 -20.97 48.73
CA ALA A 155 31.30 -20.39 48.64
C ALA A 155 32.56 -21.28 48.66
N VAL A 156 33.05 -21.59 47.45
CA VAL A 156 34.49 -21.49 47.09
C VAL A 156 34.57 -20.81 45.72
N GLU A 157 35.29 -19.70 45.65
CA GLU A 157 35.51 -18.88 44.44
C GLU A 157 36.19 -19.68 43.31
N PRO A 158 35.58 -19.83 42.11
CA PRO A 158 36.26 -20.40 40.96
C PRO A 158 36.65 -19.32 39.95
N GLN A 159 37.95 -19.22 39.70
CA GLN A 159 38.59 -18.47 38.61
C GLN A 159 37.72 -18.40 37.33
N ALA A 160 37.62 -17.19 36.77
CA ALA A 160 36.88 -16.88 35.54
C ALA A 160 37.13 -17.94 34.44
N LYS A 161 36.11 -18.76 34.16
CA LYS A 161 36.17 -19.81 33.14
C LYS A 161 36.44 -19.19 31.77
N ARG A 162 37.66 -19.36 31.26
CA ARG A 162 38.06 -19.03 29.88
C ARG A 162 37.10 -19.72 28.89
N ARG A 163 36.56 -18.97 27.94
CA ARG A 163 35.76 -19.52 26.83
C ARG A 163 36.67 -20.29 25.87
N LYS A 164 36.31 -21.54 25.51
CA LYS A 164 37.02 -22.31 24.48
C LYS A 164 36.74 -21.70 23.09
N VAL A 165 37.69 -20.92 22.58
CA VAL A 165 37.70 -20.44 21.18
C VAL A 165 38.44 -21.47 20.31
N ARG A 166 37.98 -21.70 19.07
CA ARG A 166 38.65 -22.64 18.13
C ARG A 166 40.10 -22.20 17.91
N LYS A 167 41.06 -23.15 17.98
CA LYS A 167 42.48 -22.88 17.73
C LYS A 167 42.66 -22.35 16.29
N GLY A 168 43.24 -21.15 16.15
CA GLY A 168 43.55 -20.54 14.84
C GLY A 168 42.83 -19.23 14.50
N THR A 169 41.83 -18.79 15.27
CA THR A 169 41.16 -17.49 15.09
C THR A 169 41.13 -16.70 16.40
N GLN A 170 42.12 -15.85 16.63
CA GLN A 170 42.13 -14.90 17.76
C GLN A 170 41.58 -13.54 17.29
N SER A 171 40.33 -13.22 17.62
CA SER A 171 39.73 -11.89 17.41
C SER A 171 39.33 -11.25 18.73
N CYS A 172 39.53 -9.93 18.89
CA CYS A 172 39.09 -9.19 20.07
C CYS A 172 37.59 -8.79 20.00
N TRP A 173 36.99 -8.37 21.12
CA TRP A 173 35.59 -7.94 21.18
C TRP A 173 35.31 -6.70 20.33
N GLN A 174 36.22 -5.71 20.34
CA GLN A 174 36.07 -4.48 19.53
C GLN A 174 36.05 -4.76 18.02
N CYS A 175 36.97 -5.61 17.52
CA CYS A 175 36.98 -5.98 16.10
C CYS A 175 35.73 -6.76 15.70
N LYS A 176 35.18 -7.59 16.61
CA LYS A 176 33.93 -8.33 16.39
C LYS A 176 32.71 -7.41 16.33
N HIS A 177 32.54 -6.50 17.28
CA HIS A 177 31.42 -5.54 17.27
C HIS A 177 31.44 -4.65 16.03
N ARG A 178 32.64 -4.30 15.55
CA ARG A 178 32.82 -3.45 14.37
C ARG A 178 32.92 -4.23 13.05
N LYS A 179 32.84 -5.57 13.10
CA LYS A 179 32.97 -6.48 11.94
C LYS A 179 34.22 -6.21 11.06
N VAL A 180 35.36 -5.88 11.68
CA VAL A 180 36.65 -5.66 11.00
C VAL A 180 37.67 -6.76 11.31
N ARG A 181 38.66 -6.97 10.44
CA ARG A 181 39.68 -8.02 10.60
C ARG A 181 40.62 -7.70 11.78
N CYS A 182 40.78 -8.66 12.69
CA CYS A 182 41.73 -8.60 13.79
C CYS A 182 43.06 -9.25 13.37
N SER A 183 44.13 -8.47 13.25
CA SER A 183 45.48 -8.95 12.90
C SER A 183 46.51 -8.46 13.91
N PHE A 184 47.58 -9.25 14.08
CA PHE A 184 48.76 -8.89 14.87
C PHE A 184 49.97 -9.06 13.96
N THR A 185 50.72 -7.98 13.73
CA THR A 185 51.92 -8.07 12.90
C THR A 185 53.11 -8.56 13.74
N THR A 186 53.66 -9.72 13.36
CA THR A 186 54.89 -10.42 13.81
C THR A 186 54.90 -11.19 15.15
N THR A 187 55.04 -12.52 15.04
CA THR A 187 55.48 -13.49 16.06
C THR A 187 57.01 -13.68 16.02
N PRO A 188 57.63 -14.15 17.11
CA PRO A 188 58.07 -15.53 17.11
C PRO A 188 57.58 -16.34 18.31
N SER A 189 57.53 -17.64 18.04
CA SER A 189 57.15 -18.76 18.88
C SER A 189 58.00 -18.91 20.16
N SER A 190 57.42 -18.58 21.31
CA SER A 190 57.51 -19.36 22.57
C SER A 190 56.82 -18.61 23.73
N ALA A 191 56.01 -19.34 24.50
CA ALA A 191 55.54 -19.03 25.87
C ALA A 191 54.86 -17.66 26.10
N ARG A 192 53.54 -17.63 26.24
CA ARG A 192 52.86 -17.52 27.55
C ARG A 192 53.41 -16.39 28.44
N LEU A 193 52.84 -15.19 28.25
CA LEU A 193 52.50 -14.13 29.21
C LEU A 193 52.79 -12.75 28.58
N ALA A 194 51.78 -12.16 27.95
CA ALA A 194 51.66 -10.71 27.83
C ALA A 194 50.20 -10.38 27.51
N THR A 195 49.48 -9.88 28.50
CA THR A 195 48.11 -9.35 28.39
C THR A 195 48.02 -8.06 27.55
N ASP A 196 49.14 -7.60 26.97
CA ASP A 196 49.27 -6.30 26.29
C ASP A 196 49.45 -6.37 24.76
N THR A 197 49.16 -7.51 24.13
CA THR A 197 49.17 -7.56 22.67
C THR A 197 47.91 -6.90 22.10
N ILE A 198 48.04 -5.65 21.64
CA ILE A 198 46.99 -4.89 20.96
C ILE A 198 47.04 -5.18 19.46
N CYS A 199 45.91 -5.59 18.87
CA CYS A 199 45.79 -5.85 17.43
C CYS A 199 45.95 -4.57 16.62
N ASP A 200 46.37 -4.67 15.36
CA ASP A 200 46.68 -3.51 14.52
C ASP A 200 45.49 -2.56 14.38
N ALA A 201 44.27 -3.11 14.30
CA ALA A 201 43.04 -2.35 14.16
C ALA A 201 42.70 -1.54 15.43
N CYS A 202 42.86 -2.13 16.62
CA CYS A 202 42.66 -1.44 17.89
C CYS A 202 43.78 -0.44 18.18
N ARG A 203 45.02 -0.76 17.79
CA ARG A 203 46.20 0.12 17.94
C ARG A 203 46.05 1.41 17.14
N ARG A 204 45.64 1.31 15.87
CA ARG A 204 45.38 2.48 15.02
C ARG A 204 44.28 3.40 15.55
N ARG A 205 43.40 2.89 16.41
CA ARG A 205 42.21 3.61 16.90
C ARG A 205 42.32 4.04 18.37
N GLY A 206 43.41 3.68 19.07
CA GLY A 206 43.55 3.98 20.49
C GLY A 206 42.49 3.32 21.39
N THR A 207 41.90 2.19 20.98
CA THR A 207 40.83 1.52 21.72
C THR A 207 41.32 0.27 22.45
N SER A 208 40.69 -0.09 23.57
CA SER A 208 41.02 -1.31 24.34
C SER A 208 40.85 -2.58 23.50
N CYS A 209 41.84 -3.49 23.58
CA CYS A 209 41.89 -4.70 22.76
C CYS A 209 41.78 -5.96 23.63
N ILE A 210 40.57 -6.31 24.03
CA ILE A 210 40.30 -7.46 24.90
C ILE A 210 39.99 -8.70 24.06
N SER A 211 40.77 -9.75 24.25
CA SER A 211 40.58 -11.06 23.60
C SER A 211 39.23 -11.68 23.98
N GLN A 212 38.57 -12.33 23.03
CA GLN A 212 37.29 -13.01 23.26
C GLN A 212 37.38 -14.23 24.20
N GLU A 213 38.59 -14.63 24.60
CA GLU A 213 38.77 -15.63 25.65
C GLU A 213 38.42 -15.11 27.06
N PHE A 214 38.35 -13.78 27.22
CA PHE A 214 37.91 -13.09 28.42
C PHE A 214 36.46 -12.56 28.30
N PRO A 215 35.71 -12.45 29.40
CA PRO A 215 34.34 -11.95 29.40
C PRO A 215 34.25 -10.51 28.87
N ASP A 216 33.14 -10.18 28.20
CA ASP A 216 32.87 -8.82 27.74
C ASP A 216 32.28 -7.98 28.89
N GLU A 217 33.12 -7.23 29.58
CA GLU A 217 32.71 -6.41 30.73
C GLU A 217 31.80 -5.23 30.33
N ALA A 218 31.86 -4.76 29.08
CA ALA A 218 30.99 -3.68 28.59
C ALA A 218 29.51 -4.12 28.49
N LEU A 219 29.28 -5.41 28.25
CA LEU A 219 27.95 -6.00 28.17
C LEU A 219 27.33 -6.21 29.56
N LYS A 220 28.16 -6.51 30.58
CA LYS A 220 27.72 -6.57 31.98
C LYS A 220 27.32 -5.20 32.52
N ALA A 221 28.10 -4.15 32.22
CA ALA A 221 27.76 -2.78 32.62
C ALA A 221 26.45 -2.30 31.99
N ALA A 222 26.18 -2.67 30.72
CA ALA A 222 24.91 -2.36 30.07
C ALA A 222 23.71 -3.09 30.70
N GLN A 223 23.90 -4.34 31.16
CA GLN A 223 22.87 -5.09 31.89
C GLN A 223 22.59 -4.53 33.28
N GLU A 224 23.62 -4.09 34.03
CA GLU A 224 23.40 -3.44 35.34
C GLU A 224 22.63 -2.11 35.23
N VAL A 225 22.83 -1.36 34.13
CA VAL A 225 22.05 -0.15 33.84
C VAL A 225 20.59 -0.50 33.52
N GLY A 226 20.36 -1.57 32.74
CA GLY A 226 19.01 -2.10 32.48
C GLY A 226 18.28 -2.55 33.76
N ASP A 227 18.97 -3.27 34.64
CA ASP A 227 18.41 -3.74 35.92
C ASP A 227 18.17 -2.60 36.92
N ARG A 228 18.90 -1.48 36.80
CA ARG A 228 18.63 -0.26 37.57
C ARG A 228 17.41 0.49 37.03
N LEU A 229 17.23 0.53 35.72
CA LEU A 229 16.08 1.15 35.07
C LEU A 229 14.78 0.41 35.41
N GLY A 230 14.79 -0.93 35.34
CA GLY A 230 13.63 -1.73 35.73
C GLY A 230 13.24 -1.59 37.22
N ARG A 231 14.21 -1.33 38.12
CA ARG A 231 13.92 -1.04 39.53
C ARG A 231 13.31 0.34 39.76
N VAL A 232 13.64 1.32 38.91
CA VAL A 232 13.02 2.65 38.92
C VAL A 232 11.60 2.57 38.37
N GLU A 233 11.39 1.83 37.28
CA GLU A 233 10.06 1.59 36.69
C GLU A 233 9.12 0.92 37.70
N ALA A 234 9.58 -0.11 38.43
CA ALA A 234 8.80 -0.76 39.49
C ALA A 234 8.57 0.12 40.74
N LEU A 235 9.37 1.17 40.95
CA LEU A 235 9.14 2.15 42.02
C LEU A 235 8.10 3.20 41.59
N VAL A 236 8.14 3.61 40.31
CA VAL A 236 7.15 4.51 39.70
C VAL A 236 5.78 3.84 39.67
N GLU A 237 5.68 2.57 39.26
CA GLU A 237 4.42 1.82 39.28
C GLU A 237 3.80 1.78 40.68
N ARG A 238 4.60 1.52 41.72
CA ARG A 238 4.14 1.52 43.12
C ARG A 238 3.68 2.89 43.61
N LEU A 239 4.28 3.98 43.11
CA LEU A 239 3.84 5.34 43.43
C LEU A 239 2.53 5.70 42.72
N THR A 240 2.34 5.27 41.48
CA THR A 240 1.07 5.43 40.76
C THR A 240 -0.06 4.56 41.32
N SER A 241 0.23 3.37 41.85
CA SER A 241 -0.78 2.51 42.47
C SER A 241 -1.18 2.96 43.88
N SER A 242 -0.35 3.75 44.58
CA SER A 242 -0.64 4.25 45.93
C SER A 242 -1.39 5.60 45.96
N ALA A 243 -1.61 6.23 44.80
CA ALA A 243 -2.37 7.48 44.67
C ALA A 243 -3.75 7.19 44.05
N GLY A 244 -4.65 6.61 44.84
CA GLY A 244 -6.05 6.42 44.49
C GLY A 244 -7.00 6.86 45.61
N PHE A 245 -8.02 7.65 45.22
CA PHE A 245 -9.18 8.21 45.97
C PHE A 245 -8.91 9.48 46.80
N THR A 246 -9.70 10.57 46.69
CA THR A 246 -11.17 10.70 46.58
C THR A 246 -11.64 11.92 45.75
N ALA A 247 -12.86 11.81 45.19
CA ALA A 247 -13.64 12.92 44.65
C ALA A 247 -14.55 13.54 45.73
N GLY A 248 -14.73 14.87 45.69
CA GLY A 248 -15.72 15.61 46.51
C GLY A 248 -15.43 17.12 46.49
N GLY A 249 -16.35 17.92 45.94
CA GLY A 249 -16.10 19.32 45.53
C GLY A 249 -16.35 20.41 46.58
N ALA A 250 -16.01 21.65 46.22
CA ALA A 250 -16.67 22.93 46.57
C ALA A 250 -15.82 24.12 46.06
N ARG A 251 -16.48 25.28 45.98
CA ARG A 251 -16.09 26.57 45.38
C ARG A 251 -14.95 27.32 46.10
N GLU A 252 -14.50 28.38 45.42
CA GLU A 252 -13.99 29.68 45.91
C GLU A 252 -12.49 30.05 45.73
N GLU A 253 -12.37 31.20 45.05
CA GLU A 253 -11.40 32.31 45.04
C GLU A 253 -10.03 32.29 45.76
N ALA A 254 -9.10 32.94 45.04
CA ALA A 254 -8.13 33.94 45.50
C ALA A 254 -6.72 33.54 45.97
N ALA A 255 -5.80 34.32 45.37
CA ALA A 255 -4.61 34.95 45.93
C ALA A 255 -3.28 34.18 46.03
N ALA A 256 -2.26 34.88 45.53
CA ALA A 256 -0.84 34.59 45.59
C ALA A 256 -0.25 34.82 47.00
N SER A 257 0.79 34.05 47.36
CA SER A 257 2.13 34.57 47.75
C SER A 257 3.04 33.49 48.35
N THR A 258 4.20 33.33 47.70
CA THR A 258 5.59 33.24 48.18
C THR A 258 5.91 33.01 49.68
N VAL A 259 6.77 32.02 49.99
CA VAL A 259 7.83 31.98 51.04
C VAL A 259 8.85 30.86 50.67
N VAL A 260 10.02 31.10 50.03
CA VAL A 260 11.42 31.30 50.54
C VAL A 260 11.80 30.46 51.79
N VAL A 261 12.79 29.55 51.80
CA VAL A 261 14.23 29.71 52.17
C VAL A 261 14.85 28.28 52.16
N SER A 262 15.92 27.99 51.40
CA SER A 262 17.35 27.75 51.81
C SER A 262 17.55 26.70 52.93
N ASP A 263 18.57 25.83 52.99
CA ASP A 263 19.95 25.81 52.50
C ASP A 263 20.51 24.36 52.72
N GLY A 264 21.67 24.01 52.15
CA GLY A 264 22.43 22.84 52.64
C GLY A 264 23.31 22.10 51.65
N SER A 265 24.42 22.71 51.27
CA SER A 265 25.54 22.18 50.47
C SER A 265 26.18 20.89 51.01
N ASN A 266 26.62 20.00 50.09
CA ASN A 266 27.93 19.36 50.19
C ASN A 266 28.40 18.86 48.81
N GLY A 267 29.47 19.47 48.31
CA GLY A 267 30.09 19.14 47.02
C GLY A 267 31.22 18.13 47.16
N LEU A 268 31.41 17.31 46.12
CA LEU A 268 32.71 16.77 45.72
C LEU A 268 32.83 16.89 44.20
N ARG A 269 33.78 17.73 43.78
CA ARG A 269 34.18 17.99 42.40
C ARG A 269 34.78 16.74 41.77
N ASN A 270 34.40 16.44 40.54
CA ASN A 270 35.31 15.89 39.54
C ASN A 270 35.05 16.59 38.20
N GLU A 271 36.13 17.03 37.57
CA GLU A 271 36.18 18.02 36.49
C GLU A 271 35.55 17.52 35.18
N ARG A 272 34.79 18.41 34.53
CA ARG A 272 34.14 18.18 33.24
C ARG A 272 35.07 18.73 32.14
N PRO A 273 35.42 17.97 31.08
CA PRO A 273 36.09 18.54 29.92
C PRO A 273 35.15 19.54 29.22
N GLN A 274 35.65 20.73 28.91
CA GLN A 274 34.90 21.75 28.17
C GLN A 274 34.45 21.21 26.79
N PRO A 275 33.23 21.51 26.33
CA PRO A 275 32.87 21.30 24.94
C PRO A 275 33.58 22.34 24.06
N ALA A 276 34.21 21.87 22.99
CA ALA A 276 34.75 22.70 21.92
C ALA A 276 33.66 23.61 21.34
N PRO A 277 34.00 24.84 20.88
CA PRO A 277 33.03 25.77 20.34
C PRO A 277 32.34 25.18 19.11
N ALA A 278 31.04 25.44 19.02
CA ALA A 278 30.20 25.09 17.88
C ALA A 278 30.91 25.46 16.58
N VAL A 279 31.04 24.48 15.68
CA VAL A 279 31.39 24.73 14.28
C VAL A 279 30.29 25.62 13.75
N ALA A 280 30.62 26.89 13.54
CA ALA A 280 29.79 27.85 12.83
C ALA A 280 29.37 27.20 11.51
N THR A 281 28.07 26.94 11.37
CA THR A 281 27.46 26.66 10.07
C THR A 281 27.75 27.87 9.19
N ASN A 282 28.45 27.61 8.08
CA ASN A 282 28.86 28.61 7.11
C ASN A 282 27.69 29.52 6.75
N LYS A 283 27.73 30.77 7.23
CA LYS A 283 27.16 31.90 6.51
C LYS A 283 27.96 31.96 5.20
N PHE A 284 27.44 31.35 4.14
CA PHE A 284 27.95 31.60 2.80
C PHE A 284 27.91 33.12 2.63
N LEU A 285 29.08 33.68 2.32
CA LEU A 285 29.23 35.08 1.96
C LEU A 285 28.18 35.38 0.89
N ALA A 286 27.24 36.29 1.21
CA ALA A 286 26.33 36.83 0.20
C ALA A 286 27.21 37.63 -0.77
N ASP A 287 27.62 36.96 -1.85
CA ASP A 287 28.35 37.55 -2.94
C ASP A 287 27.45 38.60 -3.60
N ASP A 288 28.00 39.75 -4.01
CA ASP A 288 27.27 40.84 -4.68
C ASP A 288 26.57 40.32 -5.97
N ASP A 289 27.13 39.25 -6.56
CA ASP A 289 26.60 38.49 -7.69
C ASP A 289 25.31 37.70 -7.36
N SER A 290 25.09 37.30 -6.09
CA SER A 290 23.86 36.61 -5.67
C SER A 290 22.68 37.59 -5.50
N ALA A 291 22.94 38.80 -5.01
CA ALA A 291 21.93 39.86 -4.88
C ALA A 291 21.45 40.37 -6.25
N VAL A 292 22.35 40.50 -7.22
CA VAL A 292 22.00 40.87 -8.61
C VAL A 292 21.20 39.75 -9.28
N LYS A 293 21.61 38.48 -9.16
CA LYS A 293 20.86 37.33 -9.68
C LYS A 293 19.47 37.22 -9.04
N HIS A 294 19.34 37.46 -7.75
CA HIS A 294 18.04 37.47 -7.08
C HIS A 294 17.14 38.58 -7.59
N ARG A 295 17.69 39.77 -7.90
CA ARG A 295 16.92 40.87 -8.49
C ARG A 295 16.34 40.51 -9.86
N ASP A 296 17.15 39.95 -10.76
CA ASP A 296 16.69 39.52 -12.09
C ASP A 296 15.57 38.47 -12.00
N VAL A 297 15.70 37.52 -11.07
CA VAL A 297 14.69 36.49 -10.82
C VAL A 297 13.41 37.11 -10.23
N SER A 298 13.54 38.00 -9.25
CA SER A 298 12.41 38.74 -8.66
C SER A 298 11.67 39.58 -9.70
N ASP A 299 12.39 40.27 -10.58
CA ASP A 299 11.80 41.09 -11.65
C ASP A 299 11.03 40.22 -12.66
N ARG A 300 11.60 39.06 -13.03
CA ARG A 300 10.92 38.08 -13.90
C ARG A 300 9.65 37.52 -13.27
N LEU A 301 9.68 37.23 -11.97
CA LEU A 301 8.53 36.75 -11.21
C LEU A 301 7.45 37.83 -11.09
N ALA A 302 7.84 39.06 -10.74
CA ALA A 302 6.92 40.19 -10.65
C ALA A 302 6.26 40.50 -12.00
N ALA A 303 6.99 40.36 -13.11
CA ALA A 303 6.45 40.54 -14.46
C ALA A 303 5.41 39.47 -14.86
N ALA A 304 5.40 38.30 -14.21
CA ALA A 304 4.40 37.26 -14.42
C ALA A 304 3.12 37.48 -13.61
N TRP A 305 3.09 38.48 -12.72
CA TRP A 305 1.89 38.87 -11.99
C TRP A 305 0.85 39.45 -12.95
N PRO A 306 -0.47 39.16 -12.77
CA PRO A 306 -1.49 39.67 -13.67
C PRO A 306 -1.56 41.21 -13.65
N SER A 307 -2.04 41.78 -14.74
CA SER A 307 -2.26 43.23 -14.81
C SER A 307 -3.26 43.70 -13.74
N PRO A 308 -3.22 44.98 -13.31
CA PRO A 308 -4.15 45.49 -12.30
C PRO A 308 -5.62 45.21 -12.63
N ARG A 309 -6.01 45.38 -13.90
CA ARG A 309 -7.35 45.08 -14.38
C ARG A 309 -7.72 43.61 -14.23
N GLU A 310 -6.79 42.70 -14.51
CA GLU A 310 -7.02 41.27 -14.32
C GLU A 310 -7.10 40.90 -12.85
N MET A 311 -6.26 41.51 -12.01
CA MET A 311 -6.33 41.32 -10.57
C MET A 311 -7.65 41.79 -9.99
N ASP A 312 -8.20 42.91 -10.45
CA ASP A 312 -9.52 43.37 -10.03
C ASP A 312 -10.60 42.33 -10.35
N LEU A 313 -10.54 41.70 -11.54
CA LEU A 313 -11.45 40.63 -11.93
C LEU A 313 -11.25 39.36 -11.09
N ILE A 314 -10.00 38.99 -10.80
CA ILE A 314 -9.66 37.81 -9.99
C ILE A 314 -10.11 38.00 -8.55
N GLN A 315 -9.90 39.19 -7.97
CA GLN A 315 -10.31 39.50 -6.60
C GLN A 315 -11.82 39.68 -6.46
N ALA A 316 -12.54 39.94 -7.56
CA ALA A 316 -14.00 39.95 -7.59
C ALA A 316 -14.62 38.54 -7.61
N ILE A 317 -13.83 37.50 -7.87
CA ILE A 317 -14.29 36.11 -7.77
C ILE A 317 -14.63 35.84 -6.30
N PRO A 318 -15.86 35.39 -5.98
CA PRO A 318 -16.20 34.98 -4.63
C PRO A 318 -15.20 33.94 -4.17
N ALA A 319 -14.44 34.26 -3.12
CA ALA A 319 -13.45 33.34 -2.59
C ALA A 319 -14.17 32.06 -2.18
N THR A 320 -13.98 30.97 -2.94
CA THR A 320 -14.17 29.64 -2.39
C THR A 320 -13.03 29.45 -1.40
N ILE A 321 -13.35 29.66 -0.13
CA ILE A 321 -12.43 29.60 1.02
C ILE A 321 -11.64 28.27 1.11
N PRO A 322 -12.10 27.10 0.59
CA PRO A 322 -11.37 25.83 0.68
C PRO A 322 -10.02 25.85 -0.01
N THR A 323 -9.89 26.59 -1.12
CA THR A 323 -8.63 26.63 -1.88
C THR A 323 -7.51 27.28 -1.07
N LEU A 324 -7.77 28.42 -0.41
CA LEU A 324 -6.74 29.14 0.35
C LEU A 324 -6.48 28.53 1.74
N THR A 325 -7.51 27.96 2.36
CA THR A 325 -7.40 27.31 3.68
C THR A 325 -6.78 25.92 3.63
N SER A 326 -7.01 25.13 2.57
CA SER A 326 -6.39 23.81 2.38
C SER A 326 -4.88 23.89 2.12
N THR A 327 -4.40 25.02 1.57
CA THR A 327 -2.97 25.33 1.44
C THR A 327 -2.34 25.88 2.70
N SER A 328 -3.14 26.33 3.69
CA SER A 328 -2.57 26.94 4.87
C SER A 328 -1.73 25.91 5.63
N CYS A 329 -0.43 26.20 5.73
CA CYS A 329 0.51 25.42 6.51
C CYS A 329 0.49 25.84 7.99
N THR A 330 -0.65 26.40 8.42
CA THR A 330 -0.95 26.81 9.78
C THR A 330 -2.01 25.87 10.38
N PRO A 331 -1.90 25.52 11.68
CA PRO A 331 -2.92 24.77 12.38
C PRO A 331 -4.27 25.53 12.40
N PRO A 332 -5.41 24.86 12.17
CA PRO A 332 -6.77 25.43 12.29
C PRO A 332 -7.03 26.23 13.56
N ASN A 333 -6.35 25.91 14.66
CA ASN A 333 -6.50 26.59 15.95
C ASN A 333 -5.90 28.00 15.99
N LEU A 334 -5.05 28.36 15.03
CA LEU A 334 -4.33 29.65 14.98
C LEU A 334 -4.93 30.64 13.97
N GLU A 335 -5.85 30.20 13.10
CA GLU A 335 -6.56 31.07 12.15
C GLU A 335 -8.05 31.20 12.54
N PRO A 336 -8.43 32.20 13.35
CA PRO A 336 -9.83 32.41 13.71
C PRO A 336 -10.71 32.79 12.52
N HIS A 337 -10.12 33.35 11.45
CA HIS A 337 -10.79 33.66 10.19
C HIS A 337 -9.84 33.39 9.00
N PRO A 338 -10.32 32.74 7.92
CA PRO A 338 -9.53 32.55 6.72
C PRO A 338 -9.23 33.90 6.06
N PRO A 339 -7.99 34.15 5.58
CA PRO A 339 -7.64 35.41 4.94
C PRO A 339 -8.53 35.65 3.72
N SER A 340 -8.92 36.92 3.50
CA SER A 340 -9.68 37.25 2.29
C SER A 340 -8.84 36.98 1.04
N SER A 341 -9.46 36.75 -0.12
CA SER A 341 -8.72 36.59 -1.38
C SER A 341 -7.83 37.79 -1.68
N ARG A 342 -8.23 39.00 -1.24
CA ARG A 342 -7.43 40.22 -1.34
C ARG A 342 -6.20 40.19 -0.45
N ASP A 343 -6.34 39.72 0.79
CA ASP A 343 -5.22 39.63 1.73
C ASP A 343 -4.25 38.53 1.31
N ALA A 344 -4.74 37.43 0.74
CA ALA A 344 -3.90 36.32 0.29
C ALA A 344 -3.17 36.62 -1.03
N LEU A 345 -3.85 37.24 -2.02
CA LEU A 345 -3.38 37.41 -3.40
C LEU A 345 -2.91 38.85 -3.69
N HIS A 346 -1.82 39.25 -3.06
CA HIS A 346 -1.10 40.48 -3.37
C HIS A 346 0.34 40.18 -3.78
N LEU A 347 0.88 41.03 -4.65
CA LEU A 347 2.28 40.99 -5.02
C LEU A 347 3.13 41.51 -3.85
N PRO A 348 4.21 40.82 -3.44
CA PRO A 348 5.11 41.32 -2.40
C PRO A 348 5.78 42.65 -2.78
N SER A 349 6.32 43.36 -1.80
CA SER A 349 6.97 44.65 -2.01
C SER A 349 8.19 44.54 -2.94
N PRO A 350 8.49 45.58 -3.75
CA PRO A 350 9.70 45.58 -4.58
C PRO A 350 10.96 45.35 -3.74
N GLY A 351 11.81 44.42 -4.17
CA GLY A 351 13.00 44.00 -3.42
C GLY A 351 12.79 42.75 -2.55
N SER A 352 11.56 42.24 -2.44
CA SER A 352 11.27 40.96 -1.77
C SER A 352 12.07 39.80 -2.36
N HIS A 353 12.40 38.83 -1.51
CA HIS A 353 13.10 37.62 -1.94
C HIS A 353 12.31 36.85 -3.03
N PRO A 354 12.96 36.30 -4.08
CA PRO A 354 12.29 35.59 -5.17
C PRO A 354 11.29 34.51 -4.72
N VAL A 355 11.64 33.77 -3.66
CA VAL A 355 10.80 32.71 -3.09
C VAL A 355 9.44 33.25 -2.62
N LEU A 356 9.40 34.44 -2.02
CA LEU A 356 8.16 35.04 -1.52
C LEU A 356 7.25 35.46 -2.68
N ILE A 357 7.83 35.97 -3.78
CA ILE A 357 7.08 36.31 -4.99
C ILE A 357 6.56 35.04 -5.67
N ALA A 358 7.39 34.00 -5.78
CA ALA A 358 7.00 32.71 -6.32
C ALA A 358 5.88 32.06 -5.50
N ARG A 359 5.96 32.12 -4.15
CA ARG A 359 4.90 31.66 -3.25
C ARG A 359 3.55 32.28 -3.60
N LYS A 360 3.50 33.60 -3.79
CA LYS A 360 2.26 34.32 -4.16
C LYS A 360 1.77 33.94 -5.56
N LEU A 361 2.67 33.74 -6.53
CA LEU A 361 2.28 33.26 -7.88
C LEU A 361 1.71 31.83 -7.86
N LEU A 362 2.28 30.94 -7.03
CA LEU A 362 1.78 29.58 -6.87
C LEU A 362 0.41 29.58 -6.18
N LEU A 363 0.22 30.40 -5.14
CA LEU A 363 -1.09 30.59 -4.50
C LEU A 363 -2.13 31.15 -5.50
N LEU A 364 -1.73 32.08 -6.36
CA LEU A 364 -2.59 32.60 -7.42
C LEU A 364 -2.99 31.51 -8.41
N GLY A 365 -2.04 30.75 -8.95
CA GLY A 365 -2.35 29.68 -9.90
C GLY A 365 -3.23 28.59 -9.26
N TRP A 366 -2.99 28.29 -8.00
CA TRP A 366 -3.80 27.35 -7.22
C TRP A 366 -5.24 27.84 -7.01
N PHE A 367 -5.41 29.11 -6.62
CA PHE A 367 -6.72 29.73 -6.47
C PHE A 367 -7.52 29.68 -7.79
N LEU A 368 -6.87 30.01 -8.91
CA LEU A 368 -7.50 29.98 -10.23
C LEU A 368 -7.88 28.56 -10.68
N GLN A 369 -7.10 27.55 -10.29
CA GLN A 369 -7.39 26.15 -10.60
C GLN A 369 -8.67 25.66 -9.92
N GLY A 370 -8.89 26.06 -8.66
CA GLY A 370 -10.09 25.73 -7.90
C GLY A 370 -11.31 26.58 -8.24
N CYS A 371 -11.15 27.65 -9.03
CA CYS A 371 -12.25 28.56 -9.34
C CYS A 371 -13.28 27.92 -10.28
N PRO A 372 -14.57 27.92 -9.91
CA PRO A 372 -15.65 27.45 -10.78
C PRO A 372 -15.80 28.29 -12.05
N THR A 373 -16.12 27.63 -13.17
CA THR A 373 -16.29 28.30 -14.47
C THR A 373 -17.39 29.35 -14.46
N GLN A 374 -18.46 29.16 -13.68
CA GLN A 374 -19.56 30.11 -13.53
C GLN A 374 -19.14 31.47 -12.93
N HIS A 375 -18.05 31.51 -12.15
CA HIS A 375 -17.53 32.75 -11.57
C HIS A 375 -16.53 33.45 -12.50
N LEU A 376 -16.21 32.87 -13.67
CA LEU A 376 -15.24 33.40 -14.63
C LEU A 376 -15.87 34.27 -15.72
N THR A 377 -17.14 34.66 -15.60
CA THR A 377 -17.90 35.39 -16.64
C THR A 377 -17.18 36.61 -17.19
N HIS A 378 -16.47 37.35 -16.34
CA HIS A 378 -15.75 38.56 -16.73
C HIS A 378 -14.28 38.34 -17.12
N LEU A 379 -13.63 37.30 -16.58
CA LEU A 379 -12.24 36.98 -16.87
C LEU A 379 -12.09 36.12 -18.14
N GLY A 380 -13.03 35.20 -18.36
CA GLY A 380 -12.99 34.19 -19.40
C GLY A 380 -12.14 32.98 -19.02
N ILE A 381 -12.58 31.79 -19.45
CA ILE A 381 -11.90 30.51 -19.14
C ILE A 381 -10.49 30.49 -19.74
N ASP A 382 -10.36 30.81 -21.03
CA ASP A 382 -9.07 30.81 -21.73
C ASP A 382 -8.05 31.74 -21.08
N ARG A 383 -8.51 32.91 -20.62
CA ARG A 383 -7.64 33.89 -19.96
C ARG A 383 -7.24 33.44 -18.56
N ARG A 384 -8.17 32.86 -17.79
CA ARG A 384 -7.89 32.22 -16.50
C ARG A 384 -6.83 31.12 -16.65
N ASP A 385 -6.97 30.26 -17.66
CA ASP A 385 -6.02 29.18 -17.91
C ASP A 385 -4.65 29.69 -18.35
N ALA A 386 -4.61 30.75 -19.16
CA ALA A 386 -3.37 31.41 -19.54
C ALA A 386 -2.65 32.03 -18.33
N ILE A 387 -3.36 32.75 -17.46
CA ILE A 387 -2.79 33.35 -16.25
C ILE A 387 -2.27 32.25 -15.31
N MET A 388 -3.11 31.27 -14.99
CA MET A 388 -2.76 30.14 -14.12
C MET A 388 -1.51 29.40 -14.63
N SER A 389 -1.50 29.04 -15.91
CA SER A 389 -0.37 28.31 -16.52
C SER A 389 0.89 29.15 -16.63
N HIS A 390 0.76 30.47 -16.78
CA HIS A 390 1.90 31.37 -16.79
C HIS A 390 2.50 31.54 -15.39
N ALA A 391 1.68 31.81 -14.38
CA ALA A 391 2.13 31.95 -12.99
C ALA A 391 2.84 30.67 -12.49
N MET A 392 2.24 29.50 -12.72
CA MET A 392 2.81 28.20 -12.33
C MET A 392 4.14 27.91 -13.03
N ARG A 393 4.23 28.10 -14.36
CA ARG A 393 5.47 27.87 -15.11
C ARG A 393 6.59 28.82 -14.69
N THR A 394 6.28 30.11 -14.55
CA THR A 394 7.31 31.09 -14.17
C THR A 394 7.85 30.82 -12.77
N ALA A 395 6.98 30.49 -11.80
CA ALA A 395 7.41 30.10 -10.45
C ALA A 395 8.23 28.81 -10.44
N HIS A 396 7.85 27.82 -11.26
CA HIS A 396 8.61 26.58 -11.42
C HIS A 396 10.02 26.83 -11.97
N ASP A 397 10.11 27.49 -13.12
CA ASP A 397 11.36 27.73 -13.84
C ASP A 397 12.30 28.66 -13.07
N ALA A 398 11.76 29.56 -12.24
CA ALA A 398 12.52 30.55 -11.49
C ALA A 398 12.98 30.05 -10.13
N VAL A 399 12.14 29.30 -9.42
CA VAL A 399 12.34 29.01 -8.00
C VAL A 399 12.24 27.53 -7.70
N THR A 400 11.11 26.87 -7.97
CA THR A 400 10.90 25.53 -7.41
C THR A 400 11.75 24.44 -8.05
N SER A 401 12.22 24.65 -9.29
CA SER A 401 13.22 23.81 -9.97
C SER A 401 14.66 24.06 -9.50
N GLN A 402 14.90 25.10 -8.70
CA GLN A 402 16.23 25.55 -8.27
C GLN A 402 16.47 25.20 -6.80
N ASP A 403 17.14 24.07 -6.54
CA ASP A 403 17.37 23.55 -5.17
C ASP A 403 18.00 24.58 -4.21
N HIS A 404 18.82 25.50 -4.71
CA HIS A 404 19.46 26.55 -3.91
C HIS A 404 18.50 27.65 -3.44
N LEU A 405 17.36 27.85 -4.12
CA LEU A 405 16.34 28.85 -3.74
C LEU A 405 15.29 28.27 -2.80
N VAL A 406 14.98 26.99 -2.89
CA VAL A 406 13.95 26.34 -2.07
C VAL A 406 14.42 25.92 -0.67
N GLY A 407 15.66 26.25 -0.29
CA GLY A 407 16.26 25.93 1.01
C GLY A 407 15.75 26.75 2.20
N SER A 408 14.47 27.12 2.22
CA SER A 408 13.79 27.80 3.34
C SER A 408 12.42 27.18 3.62
N VAL A 409 11.78 27.54 4.73
CA VAL A 409 10.42 27.06 5.07
C VAL A 409 9.41 27.47 3.99
N GLU A 410 9.48 28.70 3.51
CA GLU A 410 8.65 29.24 2.43
C GLU A 410 8.95 28.55 1.09
N GLY A 411 10.22 28.19 0.85
CA GLY A 411 10.63 27.40 -0.31
C GLY A 411 10.04 25.98 -0.31
N VAL A 412 10.01 25.34 0.86
CA VAL A 412 9.36 24.03 1.05
C VAL A 412 7.84 24.14 0.85
N GLU A 413 7.20 25.20 1.34
CA GLU A 413 5.78 25.45 1.10
C GLU A 413 5.49 25.68 -0.39
N CYS A 414 6.35 26.39 -1.12
CA CYS A 414 6.22 26.53 -2.58
C CYS A 414 6.15 25.16 -3.28
N LEU A 415 7.02 24.22 -2.88
CA LEU A 415 7.01 22.85 -3.41
C LEU A 415 5.74 22.07 -3.05
N LEU A 416 5.19 22.29 -1.85
CA LEU A 416 3.92 21.70 -1.44
C LEU A 416 2.74 22.25 -2.28
N ILE A 417 2.69 23.56 -2.52
CA ILE A 417 1.66 24.19 -3.37
C ILE A 417 1.78 23.72 -4.82
N GLU A 418 2.99 23.60 -5.36
CA GLU A 418 3.22 23.03 -6.69
C GLU A 418 2.73 21.58 -6.78
N SER A 419 3.00 20.76 -5.76
CA SER A 419 2.47 19.41 -5.67
C SER A 419 0.94 19.39 -5.67
N LEU A 420 0.32 20.25 -4.85
CA LEU A 420 -1.12 20.40 -4.75
C LEU A 420 -1.73 20.68 -6.14
N TYR A 421 -1.13 21.62 -6.88
CA TYR A 421 -1.53 21.98 -8.25
C TYR A 421 -1.48 20.78 -9.20
N HIS A 422 -0.39 20.02 -9.21
CA HIS A 422 -0.26 18.81 -10.04
C HIS A 422 -1.27 17.72 -9.65
N ASN A 423 -1.50 17.51 -8.36
CA ASN A 423 -2.49 16.55 -7.86
C ASN A 423 -3.91 16.94 -8.31
N HIS A 424 -4.23 18.24 -8.32
CA HIS A 424 -5.53 18.73 -8.80
C HIS A 424 -5.69 18.59 -10.31
N ALA A 425 -4.61 18.77 -11.07
CA ALA A 425 -4.59 18.49 -12.50
C ALA A 425 -4.69 16.99 -12.83
N GLY A 426 -4.49 16.10 -11.85
CA GLY A 426 -4.46 14.66 -12.03
C GLY A 426 -3.10 14.10 -12.47
N ASP A 427 -2.02 14.88 -12.37
CA ASP A 427 -0.65 14.44 -12.62
C ASP A 427 -0.02 13.99 -11.29
N LEU A 428 -0.38 12.79 -10.83
CA LEU A 428 0.02 12.31 -9.50
C LEU A 428 1.53 12.08 -9.42
N ARG A 429 2.19 11.67 -10.53
CA ARG A 429 3.65 11.51 -10.61
C ARG A 429 4.39 12.82 -10.40
N ARG A 430 4.01 13.91 -11.06
CA ARG A 430 4.65 15.22 -10.83
C ARG A 430 4.39 15.73 -9.43
N ALA A 431 3.16 15.56 -8.93
CA ALA A 431 2.83 15.91 -7.55
C ALA A 431 3.76 15.16 -6.57
N TRP A 432 3.91 13.85 -6.76
CA TRP A 432 4.74 13.00 -5.91
C TRP A 432 6.22 13.41 -5.94
N LEU A 433 6.77 13.72 -7.12
CA LEU A 433 8.15 14.20 -7.25
C LEU A 433 8.37 15.53 -6.50
N ALA A 434 7.43 16.47 -6.61
CA ALA A 434 7.50 17.75 -5.90
C ALA A 434 7.48 17.56 -4.37
N VAL A 435 6.58 16.71 -3.84
CA VAL A 435 6.55 16.38 -2.40
C VAL A 435 7.83 15.68 -1.96
N ARG A 436 8.36 14.75 -2.74
CA ARG A 436 9.61 14.06 -2.42
C ARG A 436 10.78 15.03 -2.28
N ARG A 437 10.91 15.96 -3.22
CA ARG A 437 11.91 17.02 -3.15
C ARG A 437 11.69 17.91 -1.91
N ALA A 438 10.44 18.30 -1.63
CA ALA A 438 10.09 19.08 -0.45
C ALA A 438 10.49 18.37 0.85
N ILE A 439 10.26 17.06 0.97
CA ILE A 439 10.66 16.27 2.14
C ILE A 439 12.17 16.27 2.33
N LEU A 440 12.94 16.07 1.26
CA LEU A 440 14.40 16.05 1.34
C LEU A 440 14.95 17.40 1.81
N ILE A 441 14.41 18.51 1.30
CA ILE A 441 14.80 19.85 1.73
C ILE A 441 14.36 20.11 3.17
N ALA A 442 13.13 19.74 3.54
CA ALA A 442 12.63 19.87 4.91
C ALA A 442 13.47 19.07 5.93
N GLN A 443 14.03 17.93 5.52
CA GLN A 443 14.97 17.15 6.34
C GLN A 443 16.31 17.88 6.53
N LEU A 444 16.82 18.54 5.49
CA LEU A 444 18.02 19.39 5.59
C LEU A 444 17.79 20.56 6.55
N LEU A 445 16.58 21.14 6.54
CA LEU A 445 16.14 22.21 7.45
C LEU A 445 15.72 21.72 8.84
N ARG A 446 15.72 20.39 9.09
CA ARG A 446 15.29 19.77 10.36
C ARG A 446 13.90 20.20 10.84
N LEU A 447 12.96 20.44 9.92
CA LEU A 447 11.60 20.91 10.26
C LEU A 447 10.86 19.95 11.21
N SER A 448 11.14 18.65 11.15
CA SER A 448 10.56 17.63 12.04
C SER A 448 10.94 17.81 13.52
N SER A 449 12.02 18.54 13.82
CA SER A 449 12.47 18.82 15.18
C SER A 449 11.97 20.16 15.74
N GLY A 450 11.19 20.92 14.96
CA GLY A 450 10.65 22.23 15.38
C GLY A 450 11.71 23.31 15.58
N VAL A 451 12.94 23.11 15.07
CA VAL A 451 14.00 24.12 15.12
C VAL A 451 13.67 25.21 14.11
N LYS A 452 13.36 26.41 14.59
CA LYS A 452 13.19 27.60 13.74
C LYS A 452 14.58 28.10 13.32
N GLU A 453 15.11 27.63 12.20
CA GLU A 453 16.29 28.25 11.56
C GLU A 453 15.86 29.10 10.35
N THR A 454 16.24 30.38 10.42
CA THR A 454 16.26 31.43 9.38
C THR A 454 15.02 31.55 8.49
N ALA A 455 14.03 32.34 8.93
CA ALA A 455 13.06 32.97 8.03
C ALA A 455 13.79 33.94 7.09
N LEU A 456 13.25 34.13 5.87
CA LEU A 456 13.95 34.86 4.81
C LEU A 456 13.96 36.40 4.95
N ASP A 457 13.29 37.00 5.95
CA ASP A 457 13.42 38.43 6.29
C ASP A 457 12.93 38.71 7.73
N ASP A 458 13.48 39.77 8.35
CA ASP A 458 13.14 40.30 9.69
C ASP A 458 11.99 41.33 9.63
N ASP A 459 11.28 41.41 8.50
CA ASP A 459 10.18 42.36 8.30
C ASP A 459 8.95 41.89 9.09
N ALA A 460 8.50 42.73 10.03
CA ALA A 460 7.52 42.37 11.06
C ALA A 460 6.15 41.95 10.50
N ASP A 461 5.82 42.32 9.26
CA ASP A 461 4.61 41.92 8.53
C ASP A 461 4.75 40.59 7.78
N THR A 462 5.96 40.01 7.74
CA THR A 462 6.30 38.78 7.01
C THR A 462 6.83 37.68 7.92
N HIS A 463 6.62 37.79 9.24
CA HIS A 463 6.89 36.68 10.16
C HIS A 463 6.02 35.48 9.73
N SER A 464 6.68 34.50 9.12
CA SER A 464 6.12 33.22 8.70
C SER A 464 5.09 32.68 9.71
N GLU A 465 3.81 32.84 9.40
CA GLU A 465 2.67 32.19 10.05
C GLU A 465 2.78 30.64 9.98
N ILE A 466 3.68 30.13 9.14
CA ILE A 466 3.89 28.70 8.88
C ILE A 466 4.47 28.02 10.11
N ASP A 467 3.75 27.02 10.64
CA ASP A 467 4.26 26.13 11.67
C ASP A 467 5.10 25.02 11.01
N PRO A 468 6.44 24.96 11.23
CA PRO A 468 7.30 23.95 10.63
C PRO A 468 6.87 22.50 10.92
N VAL A 469 6.32 22.25 12.12
CA VAL A 469 5.87 20.90 12.52
C VAL A 469 4.59 20.52 11.79
N PHE A 470 3.68 21.49 11.62
CA PHE A 470 2.48 21.29 10.83
C PHE A 470 2.79 21.11 9.34
N LEU A 471 3.70 21.93 8.78
CA LEU A 471 4.18 21.76 7.40
C LEU A 471 4.80 20.37 7.21
N TRP A 472 5.63 19.90 8.14
CA TRP A 472 6.18 18.54 8.12
C TRP A 472 5.09 17.47 8.08
N PHE A 473 4.06 17.60 8.92
CA PHE A 473 2.88 16.72 8.90
C PHE A 473 2.18 16.73 7.53
N ARG A 474 1.94 17.91 6.94
CA ARG A 474 1.28 18.03 5.63
C ARG A 474 2.10 17.38 4.51
N LEU A 475 3.42 17.52 4.53
CA LEU A 475 4.31 16.81 3.61
C LEU A 475 4.20 15.29 3.75
N MET A 476 4.22 14.77 4.99
CA MET A 476 4.07 13.34 5.25
C MET A 476 2.70 12.82 4.82
N GLN A 477 1.64 13.59 5.04
CA GLN A 477 0.28 13.27 4.62
C GLN A 477 0.19 13.14 3.10
N MET A 478 0.70 14.15 2.37
CA MET A 478 0.67 14.16 0.90
C MET A 478 1.53 13.06 0.30
N ASP A 479 2.72 12.82 0.85
CA ASP A 479 3.60 11.75 0.41
C ASP A 479 2.95 10.38 0.52
N ARG A 480 2.34 10.07 1.67
CA ARG A 480 1.72 8.78 1.91
C ARG A 480 0.47 8.58 1.08
N TYR A 481 -0.35 9.63 0.92
CA TYR A 481 -1.50 9.60 0.01
C TYR A 481 -1.05 9.33 -1.43
N LEU A 482 -0.11 10.09 -1.99
CA LEU A 482 0.36 9.92 -3.36
C LEU A 482 1.06 8.56 -3.55
N SER A 483 1.82 8.11 -2.56
CA SER A 483 2.46 6.80 -2.57
C SER A 483 1.44 5.67 -2.58
N LEU A 484 0.36 5.78 -1.81
CA LEU A 484 -0.76 4.84 -1.86
C LEU A 484 -1.42 4.85 -3.23
N MET A 485 -1.67 6.03 -3.80
CA MET A 485 -2.29 6.17 -5.12
C MET A 485 -1.42 5.62 -6.25
N LEU A 486 -0.10 5.69 -6.14
CA LEU A 486 0.85 5.26 -7.17
C LEU A 486 1.40 3.85 -6.95
N GLY A 487 1.17 3.23 -5.78
CA GLY A 487 1.81 1.97 -5.40
C GLY A 487 3.32 2.09 -5.16
N LEU A 488 3.77 3.26 -4.70
CA LEU A 488 5.19 3.57 -4.46
C LEU A 488 5.54 3.47 -2.96
N PRO A 489 6.83 3.31 -2.61
CA PRO A 489 7.27 3.31 -1.22
C PRO A 489 7.22 4.71 -0.58
N PRO A 490 6.99 4.83 0.73
CA PRO A 490 6.94 6.13 1.42
C PRO A 490 8.33 6.80 1.43
N GLY A 491 8.36 8.13 1.49
CA GLY A 491 9.59 8.92 1.40
C GLY A 491 10.29 9.06 2.74
N SER A 492 9.51 8.97 3.80
CA SER A 492 10.00 8.94 5.17
C SER A 492 9.04 8.14 6.04
N LEU A 493 9.60 7.39 6.98
CA LEU A 493 8.87 6.64 8.00
C LEU A 493 8.68 7.45 9.30
N ASP A 494 9.13 8.70 9.31
CA ASP A 494 9.03 9.60 10.45
C ASP A 494 7.57 9.83 10.85
N ASN A 495 7.26 9.64 12.13
CA ASN A 495 5.94 9.85 12.74
C ASN A 495 6.01 10.82 13.93
N SER A 496 7.03 11.69 13.98
CA SER A 496 7.25 12.70 15.03
C SER A 496 6.04 13.61 15.25
N PHE A 497 5.28 13.89 14.18
CA PHE A 497 4.02 14.64 14.24
C PHE A 497 2.88 13.93 14.98
N ALA A 498 2.99 12.64 15.28
CA ALA A 498 1.94 11.84 15.92
C ALA A 498 2.39 11.22 17.26
N THR A 499 3.38 11.81 17.93
CA THR A 499 3.74 11.44 19.31
C THR A 499 2.61 11.82 20.29
N PRO A 500 2.50 11.16 21.45
CA PRO A 500 1.49 11.52 22.46
C PRO A 500 1.50 13.01 22.82
N THR A 501 2.69 13.60 22.94
CA THR A 501 2.89 15.04 23.19
C THR A 501 2.39 15.89 22.02
N ALA A 502 2.69 15.51 20.77
CA ALA A 502 2.23 16.24 19.59
C ALA A 502 0.71 16.17 19.38
N LEU A 503 0.08 15.06 19.78
CA LEU A 503 -1.38 14.87 19.68
C LEU A 503 -2.15 15.58 20.80
N ALA A 504 -1.53 15.84 21.94
CA ALA A 504 -2.20 16.44 23.11
C ALA A 504 -2.71 17.86 22.86
N THR A 505 -2.07 18.61 21.96
CA THR A 505 -2.43 20.00 21.63
C THR A 505 -3.34 20.13 20.40
N CYS A 506 -3.67 19.02 19.74
CA CYS A 506 -4.41 18.99 18.49
C CYS A 506 -5.94 18.96 18.72
N THR A 507 -6.70 19.49 17.76
CA THR A 507 -8.17 19.26 17.72
C THR A 507 -8.48 17.78 17.48
N PRO A 508 -9.71 17.30 17.78
CA PRO A 508 -10.11 15.93 17.46
C PRO A 508 -9.89 15.56 15.98
N LEU A 509 -10.19 16.49 15.06
CA LEU A 509 -10.00 16.29 13.62
C LEU A 509 -8.52 16.18 13.25
N GLU A 510 -7.68 17.09 13.75
CA GLU A 510 -6.23 17.04 13.52
C GLU A 510 -5.61 15.75 14.07
N ARG A 511 -6.06 15.30 15.26
CA ARG A 511 -5.62 14.03 15.84
C ARG A 511 -6.00 12.85 14.94
N MET A 512 -7.25 12.80 14.47
CA MET A 512 -7.71 11.79 13.52
C MET A 512 -6.85 11.78 12.26
N GLN A 513 -6.61 12.93 11.64
CA GLN A 513 -5.80 13.04 10.41
C GLN A 513 -4.34 12.60 10.63
N ARG A 514 -3.72 12.95 11.76
CA ARG A 514 -2.35 12.52 12.11
C ARG A 514 -2.26 11.02 12.32
N ILE A 515 -3.22 10.41 13.03
CA ILE A 515 -3.24 8.95 13.24
C ILE A 515 -3.49 8.23 11.91
N GLN A 516 -4.39 8.73 11.07
CA GLN A 516 -4.63 8.22 9.71
C GLN A 516 -3.38 8.31 8.83
N CYS A 517 -2.62 9.40 8.94
CA CYS A 517 -1.34 9.54 8.26
C CYS A 517 -0.35 8.45 8.72
N VAL A 518 -0.27 8.14 10.02
CA VAL A 518 0.52 7.00 10.54
C VAL A 518 0.03 5.68 9.96
N ALA A 519 -1.28 5.44 9.96
CA ALA A 519 -1.87 4.23 9.40
C ALA A 519 -1.53 4.06 7.91
N ALA A 520 -1.62 5.13 7.11
CA ALA A 520 -1.23 5.14 5.70
C ALA A 520 0.24 4.72 5.50
N GLY A 521 1.15 5.20 6.35
CA GLY A 521 2.55 4.81 6.34
C GLY A 521 2.75 3.32 6.65
N ARG A 522 2.00 2.78 7.61
CA ARG A 522 2.04 1.34 7.96
C ARG A 522 1.46 0.45 6.87
N ILE A 523 0.39 0.88 6.18
CA ILE A 523 -0.15 0.18 5.01
C ILE A 523 0.94 0.06 3.95
N LEU A 524 1.61 1.17 3.63
CA LEU A 524 2.69 1.17 2.65
C LEU A 524 3.86 0.25 3.04
N GLN A 525 4.22 0.21 4.33
CA GLN A 525 5.27 -0.71 4.82
C GLN A 525 4.86 -2.17 4.68
N ARG A 526 3.64 -2.52 5.10
CA ARG A 526 3.08 -3.86 4.96
C ARG A 526 3.05 -4.30 3.50
N ASP A 527 2.61 -3.43 2.61
CA ASP A 527 2.47 -3.72 1.19
C ASP A 527 3.83 -4.02 0.51
N GLN A 528 4.94 -3.45 1.01
CA GLN A 528 6.29 -3.65 0.45
C GLN A 528 7.06 -4.85 0.98
N ALA A 529 6.61 -5.46 2.08
CA ALA A 529 7.38 -6.50 2.70
C ALA A 529 7.12 -7.84 2.01
N ASP A 530 8.01 -8.17 1.06
CA ASP A 530 7.97 -9.35 0.18
C ASP A 530 8.03 -10.72 0.90
N THR A 531 8.19 -10.73 2.22
CA THR A 531 8.42 -11.95 3.03
C THR A 531 7.34 -12.23 4.07
N HIS A 532 6.18 -11.54 4.04
CA HIS A 532 5.12 -11.82 5.00
C HIS A 532 4.38 -13.11 4.70
N THR A 533 4.22 -13.95 5.72
CA THR A 533 3.19 -14.99 5.71
C THR A 533 1.81 -14.34 5.76
N ASP A 534 0.80 -15.02 5.21
CA ASP A 534 -0.61 -14.61 5.30
C ASP A 534 -1.03 -14.23 6.73
N GLU A 535 -0.51 -14.92 7.74
CA GLU A 535 -0.81 -14.68 9.15
C GLU A 535 -0.19 -13.37 9.66
N GLN A 536 1.06 -13.08 9.28
CA GLN A 536 1.71 -11.85 9.69
C GLN A 536 1.06 -10.64 9.01
N GLU A 537 0.76 -10.74 7.72
CA GLU A 537 0.07 -9.66 7.00
C GLU A 537 -1.33 -9.41 7.58
N LEU A 538 -2.07 -10.46 7.96
CA LEU A 538 -3.36 -10.33 8.63
C LEU A 538 -3.22 -9.69 10.02
N LYS A 539 -2.17 -10.06 10.78
CA LYS A 539 -1.87 -9.43 12.07
C LYS A 539 -1.58 -7.93 11.91
N ASP A 540 -0.70 -7.57 10.98
CA ASP A 540 -0.37 -6.17 10.69
C ASP A 540 -1.63 -5.41 10.23
N THR A 541 -2.48 -6.06 9.45
CA THR A 541 -3.78 -5.52 9.02
C THR A 541 -4.68 -5.20 10.21
N ASN A 542 -4.81 -6.13 11.16
CA ASN A 542 -5.62 -5.93 12.37
C ASN A 542 -5.08 -4.82 13.27
N GLU A 543 -3.76 -4.69 13.38
CA GLU A 543 -3.12 -3.60 14.14
C GLU A 543 -3.36 -2.23 13.51
N ILE A 544 -3.28 -2.14 12.18
CA ILE A 544 -3.58 -0.90 11.46
C ILE A 544 -5.07 -0.58 11.52
N ASP A 545 -5.94 -1.59 11.41
CA ASP A 545 -7.40 -1.43 11.54
C ASP A 545 -7.77 -0.87 12.92
N ALA A 546 -7.13 -1.37 13.98
CA ALA A 546 -7.30 -0.82 15.32
C ALA A 546 -6.93 0.67 15.42
N LEU A 547 -5.86 1.10 14.76
CA LEU A 547 -5.48 2.52 14.68
C LEU A 547 -6.52 3.35 13.92
N LEU A 548 -7.05 2.84 12.81
CA LEU A 548 -8.09 3.54 12.04
C LEU A 548 -9.39 3.66 12.85
N ARG A 549 -9.76 2.63 13.61
CA ARG A 549 -10.90 2.66 14.54
C ARG A 549 -10.68 3.67 15.67
N GLU A 550 -9.50 3.68 16.29
CA GLU A 550 -9.13 4.69 17.30
C GLU A 550 -9.24 6.11 16.73
N ALA A 551 -8.70 6.34 15.53
CA ALA A 551 -8.81 7.62 14.86
C ALA A 551 -10.27 8.02 14.61
N SER A 552 -11.11 7.07 14.16
CA SER A 552 -12.51 7.35 13.88
C SER A 552 -13.33 7.68 15.13
N ALA A 553 -13.00 7.07 16.27
CA ALA A 553 -13.67 7.26 17.55
C ALA A 553 -13.42 8.66 18.16
N LEU A 554 -12.44 9.41 17.64
CA LEU A 554 -12.20 10.80 18.05
C LEU A 554 -13.29 11.75 17.55
N MET A 555 -14.00 11.40 16.48
CA MET A 555 -15.05 12.23 15.90
C MET A 555 -16.43 11.78 16.39
N PRO A 556 -17.34 12.71 16.69
CA PRO A 556 -18.65 12.35 17.20
C PRO A 556 -19.53 11.71 16.09
N PRO A 557 -20.53 10.87 16.43
CA PRO A 557 -21.34 10.14 15.46
C PRO A 557 -21.98 11.02 14.37
N GLU A 558 -22.48 12.20 14.72
CA GLU A 558 -23.08 13.17 13.79
C GLU A 558 -22.09 13.67 12.74
N TRP A 559 -20.79 13.63 13.02
CA TRP A 559 -19.74 14.00 12.07
C TRP A 559 -19.59 12.96 10.93
N TRP A 560 -20.06 11.73 11.12
CA TRP A 560 -20.01 10.67 10.11
C TRP A 560 -21.18 10.69 9.13
N LEU A 561 -22.24 11.48 9.42
CA LEU A 561 -23.37 11.67 8.52
C LEU A 561 -22.89 12.27 7.18
N PRO A 562 -23.50 11.86 6.04
CA PRO A 562 -23.22 12.49 4.76
C PRO A 562 -23.50 14.00 4.84
N PRO A 563 -22.50 14.86 4.59
CA PRO A 563 -22.74 16.30 4.60
C PRO A 563 -23.55 16.71 3.36
N SER A 564 -24.37 17.76 3.49
CA SER A 564 -24.93 18.46 2.33
C SER A 564 -23.77 19.04 1.54
N ALA A 565 -23.59 18.69 0.28
CA ALA A 565 -22.45 19.17 -0.51
C ALA A 565 -22.58 20.66 -0.90
N ASP A 566 -23.28 21.48 -0.12
CA ASP A 566 -23.67 22.85 -0.46
C ASP A 566 -22.71 23.92 0.09
N THR A 567 -21.82 23.55 1.03
CA THR A 567 -20.88 24.49 1.64
C THR A 567 -19.41 24.08 1.53
N ASP A 568 -18.53 25.07 1.67
CA ASP A 568 -17.08 24.92 1.68
C ASP A 568 -16.58 24.02 2.82
N LYS A 569 -17.16 24.15 4.02
CA LYS A 569 -16.84 23.30 5.18
C LYS A 569 -17.26 21.85 4.93
N ASP A 570 -18.36 21.65 4.22
CA ASP A 570 -18.83 20.34 3.83
C ASP A 570 -17.88 19.67 2.83
N THR A 571 -17.23 20.45 1.95
CA THR A 571 -16.22 19.93 1.00
C THR A 571 -14.99 19.37 1.71
N THR A 572 -14.40 20.12 2.65
CA THR A 572 -13.25 19.65 3.42
C THR A 572 -13.61 18.39 4.23
N ARG A 573 -14.80 18.38 4.84
CA ARG A 573 -15.31 17.21 5.56
C ARG A 573 -15.52 16.00 4.65
N ILE A 574 -16.03 16.19 3.43
CA ILE A 574 -16.14 15.12 2.42
C ILE A 574 -14.77 14.52 2.12
N MET A 575 -13.73 15.35 1.99
CA MET A 575 -12.36 14.87 1.75
C MET A 575 -11.82 14.03 2.91
N ASP A 576 -12.05 14.46 4.16
CA ASP A 576 -11.65 13.69 5.33
C ASP A 576 -12.40 12.35 5.41
N LEU A 577 -13.71 12.35 5.13
CA LEU A 577 -14.52 11.13 5.08
C LEU A 577 -14.08 10.20 3.96
N LEU A 578 -13.84 10.71 2.74
CA LEU A 578 -13.32 9.92 1.62
C LEU A 578 -11.94 9.33 1.94
N THR A 579 -11.07 10.11 2.58
CA THR A 579 -9.74 9.66 3.01
C THR A 579 -9.86 8.52 4.02
N HIS A 580 -10.76 8.63 5.00
CA HIS A 580 -11.01 7.55 5.97
C HIS A 580 -11.42 6.25 5.29
N HIS A 581 -12.48 6.29 4.47
CA HIS A 581 -12.99 5.10 3.81
C HIS A 581 -12.00 4.54 2.79
N HIS A 582 -11.23 5.41 2.12
CA HIS A 582 -10.13 4.97 1.26
C HIS A 582 -9.08 4.19 2.06
N LEU A 583 -8.62 4.68 3.21
CA LEU A 583 -7.62 3.95 4.00
C LEU A 583 -8.13 2.59 4.48
N VAL A 584 -9.39 2.52 4.94
CA VAL A 584 -10.04 1.26 5.32
C VAL A 584 -10.14 0.30 4.12
N LEU A 585 -10.60 0.81 2.97
CA LEU A 585 -10.65 0.04 1.73
C LEU A 585 -9.25 -0.48 1.34
N ARG A 586 -8.25 0.39 1.31
CA ARG A 586 -6.86 0.06 0.93
C ARG A 586 -6.25 -0.97 1.87
N LEU A 587 -6.55 -0.89 3.16
CA LEU A 587 -6.09 -1.83 4.16
C LEU A 587 -6.62 -3.25 3.90
N HIS A 588 -7.92 -3.38 3.60
CA HIS A 588 -8.60 -4.68 3.53
C HIS A 588 -8.68 -5.28 2.12
N LEU A 589 -8.52 -4.47 1.06
CA LEU A 589 -8.61 -4.89 -0.34
C LEU A 589 -7.76 -6.11 -0.72
N PRO A 590 -6.49 -6.27 -0.25
CA PRO A 590 -5.67 -7.43 -0.63
C PRO A 590 -6.31 -8.78 -0.31
N PHE A 591 -7.20 -8.83 0.68
CA PHE A 591 -7.86 -10.06 1.14
C PHE A 591 -9.14 -10.39 0.37
N LEU A 592 -9.65 -9.46 -0.44
CA LEU A 592 -10.84 -9.70 -1.27
C LEU A 592 -10.58 -10.76 -2.35
N LEU A 593 -9.41 -10.70 -2.97
CA LEU A 593 -9.00 -11.58 -4.08
C LEU A 593 -8.19 -12.81 -3.64
N ARG A 594 -7.81 -12.91 -2.35
CA ARG A 594 -7.00 -14.02 -1.82
C ARG A 594 -7.86 -15.14 -1.29
N SER A 595 -7.48 -16.38 -1.62
CA SER A 595 -8.01 -17.64 -1.03
C SER A 595 -9.51 -17.55 -0.69
N PRO A 596 -10.39 -17.47 -1.71
CA PRO A 596 -11.77 -17.03 -1.55
C PRO A 596 -12.59 -17.87 -0.55
N ASN A 597 -12.19 -19.12 -0.30
CA ASN A 597 -12.90 -20.04 0.57
C ASN A 597 -12.37 -20.05 2.02
N ASN A 598 -11.44 -19.16 2.36
CA ASN A 598 -10.90 -19.08 3.72
C ASN A 598 -11.69 -18.06 4.56
N SER A 599 -12.44 -18.57 5.54
CA SER A 599 -13.28 -17.74 6.42
C SER A 599 -12.47 -16.76 7.29
N LYS A 600 -11.16 -16.99 7.45
CA LYS A 600 -10.28 -16.07 8.19
C LYS A 600 -10.21 -14.66 7.59
N TYR A 601 -10.62 -14.49 6.34
CA TYR A 601 -10.62 -13.20 5.62
C TYR A 601 -12.00 -12.55 5.50
N ASP A 602 -13.03 -13.16 6.10
CA ASP A 602 -14.42 -12.72 5.93
C ASP A 602 -14.61 -11.29 6.42
N TYR A 603 -14.07 -10.96 7.59
CA TYR A 603 -14.08 -9.58 8.11
C TYR A 603 -13.50 -8.57 7.11
N ASN A 604 -12.37 -8.89 6.49
CA ASN A 604 -11.67 -8.02 5.57
C ASN A 604 -12.47 -7.83 4.27
N LYS A 605 -13.05 -8.92 3.74
CA LYS A 605 -13.93 -8.87 2.56
C LYS A 605 -15.13 -7.96 2.81
N LEU A 606 -15.85 -8.17 3.92
CA LEU A 606 -17.01 -7.36 4.29
C LEU A 606 -16.63 -5.88 4.46
N THR A 607 -15.50 -5.63 5.14
CA THR A 607 -15.03 -4.28 5.43
C THR A 607 -14.62 -3.55 4.15
N ALA A 608 -13.96 -4.21 3.20
CA ALA A 608 -13.60 -3.62 1.91
C ALA A 608 -14.84 -3.26 1.08
N VAL A 609 -15.85 -4.14 1.04
CA VAL A 609 -17.13 -3.87 0.36
C VAL A 609 -17.85 -2.68 1.00
N ASN A 610 -18.00 -2.66 2.32
CA ASN A 610 -18.68 -1.57 3.02
C ASN A 610 -17.94 -0.24 2.86
N ALA A 611 -16.61 -0.23 3.01
CA ALA A 611 -15.81 0.98 2.77
C ALA A 611 -15.96 1.49 1.33
N SER A 612 -16.08 0.59 0.34
CA SER A 612 -16.34 0.96 -1.05
C SER A 612 -17.70 1.65 -1.22
N ARG A 613 -18.77 1.12 -0.61
CA ARG A 613 -20.10 1.75 -0.63
C ARG A 613 -20.08 3.14 0.00
N GLU A 614 -19.49 3.25 1.19
CA GLU A 614 -19.44 4.53 1.91
C GLU A 614 -18.65 5.59 1.12
N ALA A 615 -17.54 5.20 0.49
CA ALA A 615 -16.75 6.09 -0.37
C ALA A 615 -17.55 6.54 -1.60
N LEU A 616 -18.21 5.62 -2.30
CA LEU A 616 -19.01 5.94 -3.49
C LEU A 616 -20.24 6.80 -3.18
N SER A 617 -20.93 6.54 -2.07
CA SER A 617 -22.08 7.35 -1.63
C SER A 617 -21.68 8.81 -1.41
N ARG A 618 -20.52 9.04 -0.77
CA ARG A 618 -19.98 10.39 -0.53
C ARG A 618 -19.47 11.04 -1.81
N PHE A 619 -18.84 10.26 -2.70
CA PHE A 619 -18.47 10.73 -4.04
C PHE A 619 -19.69 11.22 -4.82
N VAL A 620 -20.76 10.44 -4.85
CA VAL A 620 -21.99 10.80 -5.54
C VAL A 620 -22.63 12.05 -4.94
N SER A 621 -22.73 12.12 -3.60
CA SER A 621 -23.25 13.30 -2.90
C SER A 621 -22.46 14.55 -3.27
N PHE A 622 -21.13 14.44 -3.24
CA PHE A 622 -20.22 15.51 -3.63
C PHE A 622 -20.44 16.00 -5.07
N ARG A 623 -20.59 15.07 -6.01
CA ARG A 623 -20.72 15.36 -7.45
C ARG A 623 -22.11 15.83 -7.87
N LYS A 624 -23.14 15.51 -7.08
CA LYS A 624 -24.51 15.97 -7.30
C LYS A 624 -24.79 17.35 -6.70
N SER A 625 -23.83 17.96 -6.01
CA SER A 625 -23.99 19.32 -5.49
C SER A 625 -24.35 20.30 -6.58
N LYS A 626 -25.24 21.25 -6.24
CA LYS A 626 -25.60 22.37 -7.13
C LYS A 626 -24.52 23.44 -7.17
N SER A 627 -23.60 23.45 -6.21
CA SER A 627 -22.46 24.35 -6.18
C SER A 627 -21.26 23.66 -6.84
N PRO A 628 -20.67 24.23 -7.91
CA PRO A 628 -19.41 23.72 -8.43
C PRO A 628 -18.32 23.98 -7.39
N LEU A 629 -18.04 22.99 -6.56
CA LEU A 629 -17.02 23.10 -5.52
C LEU A 629 -15.64 22.84 -6.10
N PRO A 630 -14.59 23.52 -5.60
CA PRO A 630 -13.22 23.16 -5.92
C PRO A 630 -12.99 21.70 -5.52
N TYR A 631 -12.50 20.87 -6.44
CA TYR A 631 -12.26 19.46 -6.16
C TYR A 631 -10.92 18.99 -6.69
N CYS A 632 -10.30 18.06 -5.97
CA CYS A 632 -9.07 17.44 -6.43
C CYS A 632 -9.39 16.22 -7.30
N ARG A 633 -8.72 16.08 -8.44
CA ARG A 633 -8.86 14.90 -9.32
C ARG A 633 -8.63 13.58 -8.58
N GLY A 634 -7.84 13.61 -7.49
CA GLY A 634 -7.67 12.51 -6.55
C GLY A 634 -8.95 11.73 -6.23
N ILE A 635 -10.05 12.45 -5.99
CA ILE A 635 -11.35 11.88 -5.66
C ILE A 635 -11.88 10.93 -6.74
N ASP A 636 -11.64 11.23 -8.02
CA ASP A 636 -12.10 10.39 -9.13
C ASP A 636 -11.42 9.03 -9.12
N PHE A 637 -10.15 9.01 -8.77
CA PHE A 637 -9.40 7.78 -8.62
C PHE A 637 -9.87 6.98 -7.40
N LEU A 638 -10.20 7.64 -6.29
CA LEU A 638 -10.77 6.97 -5.11
C LEU A 638 -12.12 6.31 -5.45
N ALA A 639 -12.99 7.03 -6.16
CA ALA A 639 -14.28 6.51 -6.63
C ALA A 639 -14.08 5.32 -7.57
N PHE A 640 -13.16 5.43 -8.54
CA PHE A 640 -12.84 4.31 -9.43
C PHE A 640 -12.35 3.06 -8.68
N ILE A 641 -11.44 3.21 -7.72
CA ILE A 641 -10.93 2.08 -6.91
C ILE A 641 -12.08 1.42 -6.14
N ALA A 642 -12.97 2.22 -5.54
CA ALA A 642 -14.15 1.72 -4.83
C ALA A 642 -15.13 1.01 -5.76
N SER A 643 -15.45 1.57 -6.93
CA SER A 643 -16.31 0.93 -7.93
C SER A 643 -15.71 -0.38 -8.47
N ALA A 644 -14.41 -0.40 -8.78
CA ALA A 644 -13.73 -1.59 -9.25
C ALA A 644 -13.72 -2.69 -8.18
N THR A 645 -13.48 -2.32 -6.92
CA THR A 645 -13.53 -3.25 -5.78
C THR A 645 -14.94 -3.85 -5.62
N LEU A 646 -15.97 -3.02 -5.69
CA LEU A 646 -17.36 -3.46 -5.53
C LEU A 646 -17.80 -4.36 -6.70
N CYS A 647 -17.43 -4.01 -7.94
CA CYS A 647 -17.64 -4.88 -9.12
C CYS A 647 -16.97 -6.25 -8.92
N VAL A 648 -15.70 -6.27 -8.52
CA VAL A 648 -14.93 -7.50 -8.30
C VAL A 648 -15.56 -8.35 -7.18
N ALA A 649 -16.06 -7.73 -6.11
CA ALA A 649 -16.74 -8.43 -5.03
C ALA A 649 -18.02 -9.12 -5.52
N HIS A 650 -18.83 -8.46 -6.37
CA HIS A 650 -20.02 -9.05 -6.99
C HIS A 650 -19.68 -10.18 -7.96
N ILE A 651 -18.67 -9.98 -8.81
CA ILE A 651 -18.17 -11.03 -9.73
C ILE A 651 -17.77 -12.28 -8.95
N GLU A 652 -17.00 -12.11 -7.87
CA GLU A 652 -16.58 -13.24 -7.03
C GLU A 652 -17.77 -13.88 -6.30
N ALA A 653 -18.75 -13.10 -5.84
CA ALA A 653 -19.97 -13.64 -5.23
C ALA A 653 -20.76 -14.53 -6.21
N HIS A 654 -20.94 -14.08 -7.46
CA HIS A 654 -21.65 -14.84 -8.49
C HIS A 654 -20.96 -16.17 -8.84
N ARG A 655 -19.63 -16.18 -8.91
CA ARG A 655 -18.83 -17.38 -9.19
C ARG A 655 -19.14 -18.55 -8.23
N HIS A 656 -19.48 -18.25 -6.99
CA HIS A 656 -19.75 -19.27 -5.95
C HIS A 656 -21.21 -19.70 -5.85
N CYS A 657 -22.15 -18.92 -6.40
CA CYS A 657 -23.57 -19.26 -6.43
C CYS A 657 -23.89 -20.33 -7.49
N TYR A 658 -23.16 -20.34 -8.62
CA TYR A 658 -23.45 -21.19 -9.78
C TYR A 658 -22.68 -22.52 -9.82
N ASN A 659 -22.12 -23.00 -8.71
CA ASN A 659 -21.49 -24.32 -8.62
C ASN A 659 -22.33 -25.30 -7.77
N PRO A 660 -23.48 -25.79 -8.27
CA PRO A 660 -24.45 -26.57 -7.50
C PRO A 660 -23.99 -27.99 -7.12
N LEU A 661 -22.94 -28.52 -7.77
CA LEU A 661 -22.35 -29.84 -7.50
C LEU A 661 -21.09 -29.75 -6.61
N GLY A 662 -20.67 -28.54 -6.22
CA GLY A 662 -19.52 -28.32 -5.35
C GLY A 662 -19.89 -28.45 -3.87
N ASP A 663 -19.00 -29.07 -3.10
CA ASP A 663 -19.03 -29.16 -1.64
C ASP A 663 -19.55 -27.87 -0.98
N LEU A 664 -20.68 -27.96 -0.27
CA LEU A 664 -21.37 -26.86 0.41
C LEU A 664 -20.44 -26.07 1.36
N SER A 665 -19.36 -26.69 1.81
CA SER A 665 -18.32 -26.08 2.65
C SER A 665 -17.39 -25.09 1.93
N ARG A 666 -17.46 -24.99 0.59
CA ARG A 666 -16.61 -24.09 -0.23
C ARG A 666 -17.28 -22.79 -0.67
N ARG A 667 -18.53 -22.52 -0.28
CA ARG A 667 -19.14 -21.21 -0.58
C ARG A 667 -18.43 -20.13 0.22
N ASN A 668 -18.06 -19.03 -0.46
CA ASN A 668 -17.56 -17.83 0.20
C ASN A 668 -18.74 -17.13 0.93
N ALA A 669 -19.13 -17.67 2.09
CA ALA A 669 -20.30 -17.24 2.87
C ALA A 669 -20.29 -15.73 3.15
N ALA A 670 -19.10 -15.16 3.30
CA ALA A 670 -18.91 -13.73 3.52
C ALA A 670 -19.44 -12.82 2.41
N LEU A 671 -19.51 -13.27 1.15
CA LEU A 671 -20.01 -12.44 0.04
C LEU A 671 -21.44 -12.80 -0.36
N GLN A 672 -22.03 -13.84 0.23
CA GLN A 672 -23.36 -14.32 -0.16
C GLN A 672 -24.46 -13.27 0.08
N PHE A 673 -24.29 -12.42 1.10
CA PHE A 673 -25.23 -11.32 1.39
C PHE A 673 -25.32 -10.28 0.25
N LEU A 674 -24.31 -10.22 -0.64
CA LEU A 674 -24.27 -9.26 -1.73
C LEU A 674 -25.40 -9.43 -2.73
N VAL A 675 -26.00 -10.62 -2.83
CA VAL A 675 -27.16 -10.86 -3.71
C VAL A 675 -28.30 -9.88 -3.40
N HIS A 676 -28.55 -9.58 -2.12
CA HIS A 676 -29.59 -8.64 -1.70
C HIS A 676 -29.17 -7.16 -1.79
N GLN A 677 -27.88 -6.88 -1.94
CA GLN A 677 -27.34 -5.52 -2.06
C GLN A 677 -26.99 -5.14 -3.51
N ARG A 678 -27.02 -6.11 -4.42
CA ARG A 678 -26.57 -5.96 -5.81
C ARG A 678 -27.23 -4.79 -6.52
N HIS A 679 -28.56 -4.65 -6.45
CA HIS A 679 -29.25 -3.59 -7.18
C HIS A 679 -28.85 -2.18 -6.71
N ALA A 680 -28.73 -1.98 -5.39
CA ALA A 680 -28.31 -0.70 -4.83
C ALA A 680 -26.84 -0.39 -5.18
N ASP A 681 -25.96 -1.38 -5.03
CA ASP A 681 -24.54 -1.25 -5.40
C ASP A 681 -24.36 -0.98 -6.89
N ARG A 682 -25.11 -1.70 -7.73
CA ARG A 682 -25.10 -1.55 -9.18
C ARG A 682 -25.52 -0.15 -9.58
N ALA A 683 -26.62 0.35 -9.03
CA ALA A 683 -27.10 1.71 -9.28
C ALA A 683 -26.06 2.76 -8.87
N LEU A 684 -25.35 2.55 -7.75
CA LEU A 684 -24.30 3.45 -7.28
C LEU A 684 -23.08 3.48 -8.22
N MET A 685 -22.69 2.32 -8.76
CA MET A 685 -21.61 2.21 -9.75
C MET A 685 -22.00 2.78 -11.11
N GLU A 686 -23.24 2.56 -11.57
CA GLU A 686 -23.77 3.15 -12.81
C GLU A 686 -23.89 4.67 -12.72
N LEU A 687 -24.35 5.19 -11.58
CA LEU A 687 -24.37 6.63 -11.34
C LEU A 687 -22.97 7.24 -11.31
N THR A 688 -21.99 6.51 -10.77
CA THR A 688 -20.58 6.91 -10.83
C THR A 688 -20.10 6.96 -12.29
N LEU A 689 -20.48 5.98 -13.12
CA LEU A 689 -20.19 5.98 -14.56
C LEU A 689 -20.85 7.17 -15.27
N GLU A 690 -22.12 7.47 -14.99
CA GLU A 690 -22.84 8.61 -15.55
C GLU A 690 -22.13 9.94 -15.24
N ILE A 691 -21.70 10.12 -13.98
CA ILE A 691 -20.92 11.29 -13.56
C ILE A 691 -19.61 11.38 -14.36
N MET A 692 -18.90 10.27 -14.54
CA MET A 692 -17.64 10.24 -15.32
C MET A 692 -17.86 10.53 -16.80
N ASP A 693 -18.96 10.03 -17.40
CA ASP A 693 -19.34 10.33 -18.78
C ASP A 693 -19.70 11.80 -18.94
N PHE A 694 -20.47 12.38 -18.00
CA PHE A 694 -20.80 13.80 -17.99
C PHE A 694 -19.53 14.67 -17.95
N MET A 695 -18.55 14.31 -17.12
CA MET A 695 -17.26 15.02 -17.08
C MET A 695 -16.45 14.85 -18.36
N ALA A 696 -16.54 13.68 -19.01
CA ALA A 696 -15.84 13.40 -20.26
C ALA A 696 -16.45 14.11 -21.49
N CYS A 697 -17.70 14.57 -21.40
CA CYS A 697 -18.39 15.28 -22.47
C CYS A 697 -17.61 16.49 -22.98
N GLY A 698 -17.67 16.74 -24.30
CA GLY A 698 -16.97 17.86 -24.93
C GLY A 698 -15.46 17.65 -25.12
N GLY A 699 -14.92 16.47 -24.76
CA GLY A 699 -13.52 16.12 -25.03
C GLY A 699 -12.51 16.64 -24.00
N ALA A 700 -12.95 17.45 -23.02
CA ALA A 700 -12.09 18.19 -22.10
C ALA A 700 -11.39 17.31 -21.05
N ASP A 701 -12.01 16.18 -20.66
CA ASP A 701 -11.53 15.36 -19.55
C ASP A 701 -11.07 13.96 -19.98
N ALA A 702 -9.77 13.80 -20.19
CA ALA A 702 -9.19 12.52 -20.58
C ALA A 702 -9.21 11.47 -19.45
N ILE A 703 -9.12 11.90 -18.19
CA ILE A 703 -9.08 11.00 -17.03
C ILE A 703 -10.46 10.41 -16.78
N ALA A 704 -11.50 11.25 -16.72
CA ALA A 704 -12.87 10.80 -16.56
C ALA A 704 -13.29 9.87 -17.71
N ARG A 705 -12.90 10.16 -18.95
CA ARG A 705 -13.14 9.28 -20.10
C ARG A 705 -12.50 7.91 -19.94
N LYS A 706 -11.25 7.86 -19.44
CA LYS A 706 -10.54 6.61 -19.20
C LYS A 706 -11.25 5.79 -18.11
N ILE A 707 -11.59 6.42 -16.99
CA ILE A 707 -12.34 5.80 -15.88
C ILE A 707 -13.69 5.26 -16.38
N ALA A 708 -14.48 6.07 -17.07
CA ALA A 708 -15.77 5.67 -17.63
C ALA A 708 -15.64 4.46 -18.57
N THR A 709 -14.60 4.43 -19.40
CA THR A 709 -14.36 3.31 -20.32
C THR A 709 -14.08 2.00 -19.59
N ILE A 710 -13.26 2.05 -18.53
CA ILE A 710 -12.95 0.86 -17.72
C ILE A 710 -14.18 0.42 -16.92
N LEU A 711 -14.87 1.36 -16.26
CA LEU A 711 -16.07 1.06 -15.48
C LEU A 711 -17.17 0.43 -16.33
N ARG A 712 -17.42 0.94 -17.54
CA ARG A 712 -18.40 0.35 -18.46
C ARG A 712 -18.09 -1.12 -18.78
N ARG A 713 -16.81 -1.47 -18.94
CA ARG A 713 -16.38 -2.86 -19.18
C ARG A 713 -16.54 -3.73 -17.93
N LEU A 714 -16.12 -3.23 -16.76
CA LEU A 714 -16.30 -3.94 -15.47
C LEU A 714 -17.77 -4.22 -15.18
N LEU A 715 -18.62 -3.22 -15.41
CA LEU A 715 -20.08 -3.33 -15.27
C LEU A 715 -20.67 -4.31 -16.29
N GLY A 716 -20.16 -4.37 -17.52
CA GLY A 716 -20.57 -5.38 -18.49
C GLY A 716 -20.26 -6.80 -18.01
N ILE A 717 -19.06 -7.03 -17.48
CA ILE A 717 -18.63 -8.33 -16.93
C ILE A 717 -19.45 -8.71 -15.70
N GLU A 718 -19.69 -7.78 -14.78
CA GLU A 718 -20.50 -8.05 -13.58
C GLU A 718 -21.95 -8.40 -13.96
N ALA A 719 -22.53 -7.74 -14.96
CA ALA A 719 -23.86 -8.07 -15.46
C ALA A 719 -23.91 -9.48 -16.06
N ASP A 720 -22.92 -9.86 -16.88
CA ASP A 720 -22.84 -11.22 -17.44
C ASP A 720 -22.62 -12.27 -16.35
N ALA A 721 -21.81 -11.97 -15.32
CA ALA A 721 -21.63 -12.82 -14.15
C ALA A 721 -22.94 -13.04 -13.39
N ALA A 722 -23.74 -11.98 -13.23
CA ALA A 722 -25.06 -12.06 -12.61
C ALA A 722 -26.04 -12.93 -13.42
N SER A 723 -25.93 -12.90 -14.75
CA SER A 723 -26.69 -13.75 -15.69
C SER A 723 -26.23 -15.21 -15.74
N GLY A 724 -25.19 -15.59 -14.99
CA GLY A 724 -24.74 -16.98 -14.85
C GLY A 724 -23.44 -17.33 -15.54
N ALA A 725 -22.77 -16.37 -16.19
CA ALA A 725 -21.43 -16.59 -16.72
C ALA A 725 -20.41 -16.70 -15.57
N ALA A 726 -19.54 -17.70 -15.64
CA ALA A 726 -18.46 -17.83 -14.65
C ALA A 726 -17.27 -16.96 -15.06
N TYR A 727 -16.86 -16.08 -14.16
CA TYR A 727 -15.65 -15.28 -14.30
C TYR A 727 -14.71 -15.56 -13.15
N ARG A 728 -13.41 -15.42 -13.40
CA ARG A 728 -12.37 -15.46 -12.37
C ARG A 728 -11.61 -14.16 -12.38
N ALA A 729 -11.44 -13.57 -11.20
CA ALA A 729 -10.58 -12.42 -10.96
C ALA A 729 -9.34 -12.87 -10.20
N ASP A 730 -8.16 -12.71 -10.81
CA ASP A 730 -6.88 -12.92 -10.14
C ASP A 730 -6.10 -11.60 -10.09
N SER A 731 -5.44 -11.30 -8.97
CA SER A 731 -4.48 -10.20 -8.89
C SER A 731 -3.05 -10.71 -9.14
N SER A 732 -2.30 -9.96 -9.95
CA SER A 732 -0.87 -10.17 -10.14
C SER A 732 -0.10 -8.92 -9.77
N ARG A 733 0.93 -9.07 -8.94
CA ARG A 733 1.86 -7.99 -8.60
C ARG A 733 2.99 -7.83 -9.64
N ASP A 734 3.13 -8.80 -10.54
CA ASP A 734 4.11 -8.78 -11.63
C ASP A 734 3.63 -7.89 -12.78
N GLY A 735 4.36 -6.81 -13.04
CA GLY A 735 4.11 -5.93 -14.19
C GLY A 735 4.26 -4.46 -13.87
N PHE A 736 5.45 -4.03 -13.46
CA PHE A 736 5.82 -2.62 -13.55
C PHE A 736 6.84 -2.48 -14.68
N SER A 737 6.36 -2.20 -15.90
CA SER A 737 7.22 -1.68 -16.94
C SER A 737 7.24 -0.15 -16.80
N CYS A 738 8.41 0.48 -16.92
CA CYS A 738 8.56 1.94 -16.77
C CYS A 738 7.77 2.78 -17.79
N GLU A 739 7.10 2.16 -18.76
CA GLU A 739 6.39 2.83 -19.85
C GLU A 739 4.88 2.94 -19.65
N GLU A 740 4.29 2.25 -18.66
CA GLU A 740 2.83 2.23 -18.44
C GLU A 740 2.36 3.45 -17.62
N ARG A 741 1.33 4.14 -18.10
CA ARG A 741 0.73 5.33 -17.48
C ARG A 741 -0.25 4.92 -16.38
N GLU A 742 -0.54 5.86 -15.48
CA GLU A 742 -1.59 5.69 -14.46
C GLU A 742 -2.89 5.17 -15.10
N PHE A 743 -3.43 4.07 -14.56
CA PHE A 743 -4.68 3.43 -15.00
C PHE A 743 -4.69 2.85 -16.41
N ASP A 744 -3.61 2.26 -16.92
CA ASP A 744 -3.67 1.54 -18.20
C ASP A 744 -4.57 0.28 -18.10
N TYR A 745 -5.46 0.14 -19.07
CA TYR A 745 -6.26 -1.07 -19.26
C TYR A 745 -5.98 -1.62 -20.65
N TYR A 746 -5.82 -2.94 -20.73
CA TYR A 746 -5.66 -3.65 -21.99
C TYR A 746 -6.82 -4.62 -22.13
N SER A 747 -7.49 -4.55 -23.27
CA SER A 747 -8.44 -5.54 -23.73
C SER A 747 -7.81 -6.24 -24.91
N ASP A 748 -7.35 -7.47 -24.73
CA ASP A 748 -6.97 -8.31 -25.87
C ASP A 748 -8.27 -8.71 -26.58
N LEU A 749 -8.62 -8.00 -27.65
CA LEU A 749 -9.67 -8.41 -28.60
C LEU A 749 -9.08 -9.24 -29.77
N ALA A 750 -7.82 -9.68 -29.68
CA ALA A 750 -7.12 -10.32 -30.79
C ALA A 750 -6.29 -11.53 -30.34
N GLY A 751 -7.00 -12.61 -29.99
CA GLY A 751 -6.46 -13.96 -29.95
C GLY A 751 -7.60 -14.91 -30.32
N GLY A 752 -7.42 -15.74 -31.34
CA GLY A 752 -8.47 -16.52 -32.03
C GLY A 752 -9.31 -17.53 -31.21
N ASP A 753 -9.40 -17.41 -29.88
CA ASP A 753 -10.10 -18.35 -28.99
C ASP A 753 -11.37 -17.77 -28.31
N GLY A 754 -11.83 -16.57 -28.65
CA GLY A 754 -13.17 -16.09 -28.23
C GLY A 754 -13.34 -15.76 -26.73
N THR A 755 -12.33 -15.92 -25.88
CA THR A 755 -12.39 -15.60 -24.44
C THR A 755 -12.07 -14.12 -24.18
N THR A 756 -13.04 -13.37 -23.65
CA THR A 756 -12.86 -11.95 -23.30
C THR A 756 -12.08 -11.82 -21.99
N THR A 757 -10.81 -11.37 -22.06
CA THR A 757 -9.99 -11.08 -20.86
C THR A 757 -9.87 -9.58 -20.65
N LEU A 758 -10.26 -9.09 -19.48
CA LEU A 758 -10.06 -7.70 -19.06
C LEU A 758 -8.88 -7.62 -18.09
N ARG A 759 -7.87 -6.83 -18.41
CA ARG A 759 -6.80 -6.46 -17.47
C ARG A 759 -7.01 -5.02 -17.01
N VAL A 760 -7.24 -4.84 -15.73
CA VAL A 760 -7.34 -3.53 -15.09
C VAL A 760 -6.14 -3.36 -14.17
N HIS A 761 -5.26 -2.42 -14.52
CA HIS A 761 -4.26 -1.99 -13.56
C HIS A 761 -4.91 -1.10 -12.52
N ILE A 762 -5.04 -1.61 -11.31
CA ILE A 762 -5.26 -0.77 -10.15
C ILE A 762 -3.84 -0.56 -9.60
N PRO A 763 -3.39 0.69 -9.38
CA PRO A 763 -2.15 0.93 -8.63
C PRO A 763 -2.13 0.05 -7.38
N HIS A 764 -0.98 -0.29 -6.77
CA HIS A 764 -0.86 -1.09 -5.52
C HIS A 764 -1.44 -2.52 -5.43
N LEU A 765 -2.62 -2.80 -6.00
CA LEU A 765 -3.18 -4.15 -6.14
C LEU A 765 -2.51 -4.89 -7.31
N GLY A 766 -1.92 -4.12 -8.23
CA GLY A 766 -1.35 -4.61 -9.47
C GLY A 766 -2.43 -4.79 -10.52
N THR A 767 -2.14 -5.66 -11.48
CA THR A 767 -3.09 -5.91 -12.56
C THR A 767 -4.10 -6.95 -12.08
N ILE A 768 -5.36 -6.54 -11.95
CA ILE A 768 -6.49 -7.46 -11.85
C ILE A 768 -6.76 -8.00 -13.25
N LYS A 769 -6.60 -9.31 -13.41
CA LYS A 769 -7.01 -10.04 -14.60
C LYS A 769 -8.38 -10.65 -14.33
N ILE A 770 -9.38 -10.27 -15.13
CA ILE A 770 -10.71 -10.87 -15.11
C ILE A 770 -10.89 -11.64 -16.40
N GLU A 771 -11.09 -12.95 -16.30
CA GLU A 771 -11.28 -13.83 -17.45
C GLU A 771 -12.52 -14.70 -17.28
N GLN A 772 -13.21 -14.96 -18.39
CA GLN A 772 -14.32 -15.90 -18.42
C GLN A 772 -13.76 -17.33 -18.25
N VAL A 773 -14.43 -18.13 -17.43
CA VAL A 773 -14.06 -19.52 -17.18
C VAL A 773 -15.11 -20.42 -17.81
N ASP A 774 -14.67 -21.41 -18.58
CA ASP A 774 -15.57 -22.43 -19.12
C ASP A 774 -16.21 -23.20 -17.96
N VAL A 775 -17.52 -23.02 -17.80
CA VAL A 775 -18.33 -23.95 -17.00
C VAL A 775 -18.36 -25.23 -17.81
N CYS A 776 -17.73 -26.32 -17.33
CA CYS A 776 -17.92 -27.65 -17.91
C CYS A 776 -19.43 -27.93 -17.99
N LYS A 777 -20.02 -27.76 -19.18
CA LYS A 777 -21.33 -28.32 -19.50
C LYS A 777 -21.14 -29.83 -19.52
N SER A 778 -21.43 -30.50 -18.40
CA SER A 778 -21.53 -31.95 -18.42
C SER A 778 -22.65 -32.33 -19.41
N PRO A 779 -22.46 -33.36 -20.25
CA PRO A 779 -23.50 -33.80 -21.16
C PRO A 779 -24.71 -34.25 -20.36
N ALA A 780 -25.91 -33.92 -20.85
CA ALA A 780 -27.16 -34.42 -20.31
C ALA A 780 -27.08 -35.95 -20.19
N LEU A 781 -27.21 -36.46 -18.97
CA LEU A 781 -27.35 -37.90 -18.72
C LEU A 781 -28.80 -38.27 -19.03
N ASP A 782 -29.04 -38.76 -20.25
CA ASP A 782 -30.25 -39.48 -20.61
C ASP A 782 -30.35 -40.75 -19.73
N LEU A 783 -31.28 -40.75 -18.78
CA LEU A 783 -31.60 -41.90 -17.94
C LEU A 783 -32.61 -42.80 -18.66
N VAL A 784 -32.14 -43.90 -19.22
CA VAL A 784 -32.94 -45.03 -19.70
C VAL A 784 -33.26 -45.95 -18.51
N LEU A 785 -34.55 -46.17 -18.22
CA LEU A 785 -35.03 -47.13 -17.22
C LEU A 785 -35.30 -48.51 -17.86
N PRO A 786 -34.86 -49.65 -17.26
CA PRO A 786 -35.39 -50.96 -17.57
C PRO A 786 -36.47 -51.42 -16.58
N ALA A 787 -37.45 -52.14 -17.11
CA ALA A 787 -38.65 -52.63 -16.45
C ALA A 787 -38.48 -54.00 -15.75
N ASN A 788 -39.44 -54.27 -14.85
CA ASN A 788 -39.88 -55.56 -14.26
C ASN A 788 -39.17 -56.07 -12.99
N SER A 789 -39.88 -56.14 -11.86
CA SER A 789 -40.66 -57.33 -11.43
C SER A 789 -41.26 -57.14 -10.02
N ALA A 790 -42.30 -57.91 -9.74
CA ALA A 790 -43.36 -57.68 -8.74
C ALA A 790 -43.11 -58.22 -7.32
N GLU A 791 -43.96 -57.75 -6.40
CA GLU A 791 -44.44 -58.36 -5.14
C GLU A 791 -43.51 -58.45 -3.91
N VAL A 792 -43.81 -57.69 -2.84
CA VAL A 792 -44.52 -58.12 -1.60
C VAL A 792 -44.59 -56.94 -0.61
N GLN A 793 -45.73 -56.85 0.10
CA GLN A 793 -46.15 -55.81 1.03
C GLN A 793 -45.31 -55.66 2.30
N SER A 794 -45.25 -54.41 2.78
CA SER A 794 -45.50 -53.93 4.16
C SER A 794 -44.41 -53.04 4.76
N GLY A 795 -44.87 -51.93 5.36
CA GLY A 795 -44.14 -51.21 6.40
C GLY A 795 -43.29 -50.01 5.95
N ILE A 796 -43.95 -48.85 5.89
CA ILE A 796 -43.38 -47.51 6.14
C ILE A 796 -42.01 -47.23 5.49
N GLN A 797 -42.01 -46.58 4.33
CA GLN A 797 -40.85 -45.79 3.90
C GLN A 797 -41.23 -44.70 2.89
N ALA A 798 -40.58 -43.56 3.09
CA ALA A 798 -40.64 -42.36 2.27
C ALA A 798 -40.22 -42.61 0.81
N ALA A 799 -40.86 -41.92 -0.13
CA ALA A 799 -40.29 -41.39 -1.39
C ALA A 799 -41.37 -40.52 -2.10
N PRO A 800 -41.08 -39.89 -3.26
CA PRO A 800 -40.65 -38.51 -3.44
C PRO A 800 -41.71 -37.67 -4.21
N LEU A 801 -41.74 -36.35 -4.04
CA LEU A 801 -42.66 -35.51 -4.83
C LEU A 801 -41.90 -34.72 -5.90
N ASP A 802 -42.13 -35.18 -7.13
CA ASP A 802 -41.78 -34.56 -8.40
C ASP A 802 -42.47 -33.20 -8.57
N TRP A 803 -41.74 -32.21 -9.11
CA TRP A 803 -42.27 -30.90 -9.48
C TRP A 803 -42.44 -30.80 -11.01
N PRO A 804 -43.67 -30.63 -11.55
CA PRO A 804 -43.87 -30.16 -12.91
C PRO A 804 -44.27 -28.68 -12.94
N THR A 805 -43.41 -27.88 -13.57
CA THR A 805 -43.64 -26.48 -13.95
C THR A 805 -44.61 -26.38 -15.12
N ALA A 806 -45.69 -25.59 -15.01
CA ALA A 806 -46.20 -24.69 -16.08
C ALA A 806 -47.52 -24.00 -15.65
N LEU A 807 -47.49 -22.67 -15.47
CA LEU A 807 -48.68 -21.83 -15.64
C LEU A 807 -48.44 -20.98 -16.90
N SER A 808 -49.29 -21.18 -17.90
CA SER A 808 -49.29 -20.44 -19.17
C SER A 808 -50.30 -19.30 -19.08
N LEU A 809 -49.84 -18.05 -19.10
CA LEU A 809 -50.70 -16.88 -19.25
C LEU A 809 -50.65 -16.40 -20.70
N THR A 810 -51.74 -16.62 -21.43
CA THR A 810 -51.98 -16.02 -22.75
C THR A 810 -52.60 -14.64 -22.57
N ASN A 811 -51.99 -13.63 -23.19
CA ASN A 811 -52.53 -12.27 -23.32
C ASN A 811 -53.94 -12.29 -23.94
N ALA A 812 -54.91 -11.77 -23.22
CA ALA A 812 -56.17 -11.29 -23.78
C ALA A 812 -56.52 -9.92 -23.17
N ALA A 813 -57.13 -9.08 -23.99
CA ALA A 813 -57.26 -7.64 -23.83
C ALA A 813 -58.19 -7.20 -22.67
N ALA A 814 -57.97 -5.95 -22.26
CA ALA A 814 -58.81 -4.99 -21.53
C ALA A 814 -60.14 -5.46 -20.89
N ASP A 815 -60.30 -5.10 -19.62
CA ASP A 815 -61.49 -5.23 -18.77
C ASP A 815 -61.99 -6.66 -18.50
N ASP A 816 -61.41 -7.33 -17.50
CA ASP A 816 -62.12 -8.12 -16.49
C ASP A 816 -61.11 -8.74 -15.47
N SER A 817 -61.53 -8.86 -14.21
CA SER A 817 -60.73 -9.32 -13.05
C SER A 817 -60.12 -10.72 -13.25
N PRO A 818 -58.87 -10.99 -12.80
CA PRO A 818 -58.25 -12.30 -12.99
C PRO A 818 -58.96 -13.38 -12.15
N THR A 819 -59.42 -14.46 -12.80
CA THR A 819 -60.00 -15.63 -12.14
C THR A 819 -58.95 -16.72 -11.98
N PHE A 820 -58.73 -17.20 -10.75
CA PHE A 820 -57.83 -18.31 -10.44
C PHE A 820 -58.60 -19.64 -10.47
N THR A 821 -58.06 -20.63 -11.19
CA THR A 821 -58.60 -21.99 -11.28
C THR A 821 -57.58 -22.99 -10.78
N ASN A 822 -58.03 -24.03 -10.07
CA ASN A 822 -57.17 -25.12 -9.62
C ASN A 822 -56.80 -26.04 -10.81
N VAL A 823 -55.78 -26.89 -10.59
CA VAL A 823 -55.27 -27.86 -11.58
C VAL A 823 -56.34 -28.91 -11.98
N ASP A 824 -57.41 -29.06 -11.21
CA ASP A 824 -58.57 -29.92 -11.51
C ASP A 824 -59.75 -29.20 -12.21
N GLY A 825 -59.60 -27.91 -12.54
CA GLY A 825 -60.60 -27.11 -13.24
C GLY A 825 -61.71 -26.54 -12.35
N SER A 826 -61.63 -26.65 -11.03
CA SER A 826 -62.58 -26.02 -10.11
C SER A 826 -62.25 -24.55 -9.83
N GLN A 827 -63.27 -23.69 -9.78
CA GLN A 827 -63.12 -22.25 -9.48
C GLN A 827 -62.87 -22.03 -7.98
N MET A 828 -61.85 -21.24 -7.65
CA MET A 828 -61.54 -20.88 -6.27
C MET A 828 -62.38 -19.66 -5.87
N LEU A 829 -63.37 -19.85 -4.99
CA LEU A 829 -64.10 -18.74 -4.35
C LEU A 829 -63.27 -18.21 -3.17
N LEU A 830 -62.57 -17.09 -3.36
CA LEU A 830 -61.94 -16.34 -2.27
C LEU A 830 -62.98 -15.43 -1.60
N PRO A 831 -62.97 -15.26 -0.25
CA PRO A 831 -63.72 -14.20 0.41
C PRO A 831 -63.17 -12.83 -0.05
N GLU A 832 -64.06 -11.85 -0.24
CA GLU A 832 -63.76 -10.50 -0.76
C GLU A 832 -62.46 -9.91 -0.19
N MET A 833 -61.42 -9.81 -1.03
CA MET A 833 -60.20 -9.09 -0.71
C MET A 833 -60.44 -7.59 -0.90
N GLY A 834 -60.21 -6.80 0.15
CA GLY A 834 -60.18 -5.34 0.04
C GLY A 834 -58.96 -4.86 -0.75
N PHE A 835 -59.08 -3.70 -1.38
CA PHE A 835 -58.14 -3.09 -2.34
C PHE A 835 -56.70 -2.82 -1.86
N ASP A 836 -56.29 -3.25 -0.66
CA ASP A 836 -54.96 -2.95 -0.10
C ASP A 836 -53.91 -4.07 -0.27
N ASP A 837 -54.29 -5.25 -0.77
CA ASP A 837 -53.37 -6.37 -1.00
C ASP A 837 -53.03 -6.50 -2.51
N VAL A 838 -52.17 -5.61 -3.02
CA VAL A 838 -51.74 -5.59 -4.43
C VAL A 838 -50.42 -6.33 -4.62
N VAL A 839 -50.43 -7.38 -5.46
CA VAL A 839 -49.24 -8.02 -6.02
C VAL A 839 -48.85 -7.27 -7.29
N LEU A 840 -47.69 -6.59 -7.31
CA LEU A 840 -47.14 -5.99 -8.52
C LEU A 840 -46.08 -6.91 -9.15
N PRO A 841 -46.07 -7.08 -10.48
CA PRO A 841 -45.03 -7.84 -11.17
C PRO A 841 -43.77 -6.99 -11.37
N ASP A 842 -42.59 -7.53 -11.04
CA ASP A 842 -41.30 -6.98 -11.50
C ASP A 842 -40.71 -7.89 -12.61
N VAL A 843 -39.99 -7.26 -13.54
CA VAL A 843 -39.64 -7.72 -14.90
C VAL A 843 -38.59 -8.86 -14.93
N ALA A 844 -38.37 -9.55 -13.81
CA ALA A 844 -37.43 -10.67 -13.71
C ALA A 844 -38.03 -11.97 -13.13
N GLY A 845 -39.36 -12.09 -13.06
CA GLY A 845 -40.02 -13.39 -12.82
C GLY A 845 -39.97 -13.92 -11.38
N SER A 846 -39.70 -13.07 -10.38
CA SER A 846 -39.81 -13.42 -8.95
C SER A 846 -40.89 -12.57 -8.27
N TRP A 847 -41.80 -13.23 -7.56
CA TRP A 847 -42.92 -12.61 -6.84
C TRP A 847 -42.50 -12.24 -5.40
N ILE A 848 -42.78 -11.02 -4.94
CA ILE A 848 -42.68 -10.63 -3.53
C ILE A 848 -44.09 -10.58 -2.95
N LEU A 849 -44.35 -11.35 -1.90
CA LEU A 849 -45.64 -11.40 -1.23
C LEU A 849 -45.58 -10.54 0.04
N HIS A 850 -46.28 -9.40 0.03
CA HIS A 850 -46.49 -8.59 1.23
C HIS A 850 -47.67 -9.18 2.00
N VAL A 851 -47.40 -9.88 3.12
CA VAL A 851 -48.45 -10.33 4.03
C VAL A 851 -48.59 -9.27 5.12
N SER A 852 -49.73 -8.59 5.14
CA SER A 852 -50.11 -7.69 6.23
C SER A 852 -50.27 -8.47 7.55
N ASP A 853 -49.83 -7.89 8.67
CA ASP A 853 -49.87 -8.46 10.05
C ASP A 853 -51.28 -8.88 10.53
N LYS A 854 -52.31 -8.68 9.70
CA LYS A 854 -53.72 -8.96 10.03
C LYS A 854 -54.16 -10.39 9.72
N ASN A 855 -53.32 -11.23 9.10
CA ASN A 855 -53.70 -12.63 8.82
C ASN A 855 -52.58 -13.66 9.14
N PRO A 856 -52.38 -13.98 10.43
CA PRO A 856 -51.28 -14.83 10.89
C PRO A 856 -51.38 -16.29 10.42
N GLU A 857 -52.58 -16.77 10.09
CA GLU A 857 -52.79 -18.15 9.62
C GLU A 857 -52.24 -18.36 8.20
N LEU A 858 -52.35 -17.33 7.34
CA LEU A 858 -51.81 -17.37 5.98
C LEU A 858 -50.27 -17.29 5.99
N ALA A 859 -49.69 -16.48 6.87
CA ALA A 859 -48.25 -16.40 7.07
C ALA A 859 -47.67 -17.75 7.57
N TYR A 860 -48.36 -18.41 8.51
CA TYR A 860 -47.97 -19.71 9.05
C TYR A 860 -48.00 -20.83 8.00
N GLN A 861 -49.02 -20.84 7.12
CA GLN A 861 -49.11 -21.86 6.06
C GLN A 861 -48.08 -21.63 4.94
N LEU A 862 -47.79 -20.39 4.57
CA LEU A 862 -46.78 -20.07 3.56
C LEU A 862 -45.35 -20.37 4.04
N GLN A 863 -45.03 -20.05 5.30
CA GLN A 863 -43.72 -20.33 5.91
C GLN A 863 -43.46 -21.83 6.11
N ARG A 864 -44.51 -22.64 6.15
CA ARG A 864 -44.42 -24.10 6.22
C ARG A 864 -44.28 -24.76 4.84
N SER A 865 -44.58 -24.03 3.77
CA SER A 865 -44.52 -24.50 2.37
C SER A 865 -43.22 -24.11 1.63
N ALA A 866 -42.53 -23.06 2.12
CA ALA A 866 -41.17 -22.68 1.69
C ALA A 866 -40.12 -23.47 2.47
#